data_AF-A0A7R8A3E3-F1
#
_entry.id   AF-A0A7R8A3E3-F1
#
_cell.length_a   1.000
_cell.length_b   1.000
_cell.length_c   1.000
_cell.angle_alpha   90.00
_cell.angle_beta   90.00
_cell.angle_gamma   90.00
#
_symmetry.space_group_name_H-M   'P 1'
#
loop_
_entity.id
_entity.type
_entity.pdbx_description
1 polymer ?
#
loop_
_entity_poly.entity_id
_entity_poly.type
_entity_poly.pdbx_seq_one_letter_code
_entity_poly.pdbx_strand_id
1 'polypeptide(L)'
;MLFKDFVYLVFVAAHLMLKMTDAGLREILGLLIFLAVSSILFILVRLVIAALWRQHLIVHNPHVRPDFLGRPLLFPAKLSHARRFPATERYNYWYDYFMIGIPVGFRGRIGNLISIDNQPTSESFLEKCWFTIDPAYYLEPGSGDRTLEEKLHIFLHNLGENPQEFPYAYMISVPRFLWWQKSAISYWYLYSPTRELTAMIMEINNSFYEKRNIFFRLTEDGMPVDETPHPPSTIIASAKGTGESVSLCSLSPASKRKYYKGYWDKVIFGSPFEKVGGYMLAKTVDILRGPYLQSTLSSNNPDGQVKVTSRLASWGAPVDPLEASGWDIARFIARWTHVGALSAPRIVKEALRVRFRGNLKYLQRPEVHPGTNPRKETDVERSLELFFREYLSQLAAHCRFPLCIEYIPQRSINFDRLTFNSPIPPTSHPRPVLKIETLTPRFYTSFTDYPDAKTAFDREIAVRPTSSDPNSRYLSVSDRSLLEKLLASSGSSIAASFNKASKPISTHHTDKDGIATVLLRFIISKLRSSHQETLIDRFVFHDHGRFSPSQQWTYLVSVLHYQLSLRLPIESQAIVMLGYISARAIIVDGLLHAFYTLWAREGLANWVRDEARMTPSTGALAFAGWDMLNNYIGHYYTNPFAWGEGL
;
A
#
# COMPACT_ATOMS: atom_id res chain seq x y z
N MET A 1 17.16 30.93 4.22
CA MET A 1 16.13 31.05 5.28
C MET A 1 16.24 29.88 6.25
N LEU A 2 16.03 28.62 5.80
CA LEU A 2 16.17 27.39 6.60
C LEU A 2 17.47 27.26 7.44
N PHE A 3 18.63 27.68 6.92
CA PHE A 3 19.89 27.61 7.68
C PHE A 3 19.92 28.56 8.89
N LYS A 4 19.35 29.76 8.77
CA LYS A 4 19.28 30.73 9.89
C LYS A 4 18.34 30.23 10.99
N ASP A 5 17.20 29.66 10.60
CA ASP A 5 16.22 29.11 11.54
C ASP A 5 16.77 27.86 12.26
N PHE A 6 17.55 27.04 11.56
CA PHE A 6 18.26 25.89 12.13
C PHE A 6 19.34 26.30 13.13
N VAL A 7 20.19 27.27 12.78
CA VAL A 7 21.22 27.81 13.69
C VAL A 7 20.56 28.38 14.94
N TYR A 8 19.44 29.11 14.80
CA TYR A 8 18.68 29.64 15.93
C TYR A 8 18.11 28.52 16.82
N LEU A 9 17.50 27.48 16.25
CA LEU A 9 16.99 26.31 16.99
C LEU A 9 18.09 25.56 17.74
N VAL A 10 19.26 25.36 17.13
CA VAL A 10 20.43 24.74 17.77
C VAL A 10 20.92 25.61 18.95
N PHE A 11 20.98 26.93 18.77
CA PHE A 11 21.35 27.86 19.84
C PHE A 11 20.35 27.87 21.00
N VAL A 12 19.04 27.89 20.70
CA VAL A 12 17.98 27.84 21.72
C VAL A 12 18.01 26.51 22.46
N ALA A 13 18.16 25.39 21.77
CA ALA A 13 18.27 24.08 22.39
C ALA A 13 19.55 23.96 23.25
N ALA A 14 20.70 24.45 22.77
CA ALA A 14 21.93 24.52 23.56
C ALA A 14 21.80 25.42 24.80
N HIS A 15 21.06 26.53 24.69
CA HIS A 15 20.78 27.40 25.83
C HIS A 15 19.85 26.75 26.86
N LEU A 16 18.80 26.05 26.40
CA LEU A 16 17.91 25.28 27.27
C LEU A 16 18.68 24.16 27.99
N MET A 17 19.59 23.49 27.28
CA MET A 17 20.50 22.47 27.83
C MET A 17 21.40 22.97 28.95
N LEU A 18 21.91 24.19 28.82
CA LEU A 18 22.74 24.83 29.83
C LEU A 18 21.94 25.17 31.10
N LYS A 19 20.61 25.27 31.01
CA LYS A 19 19.71 25.61 32.13
C LYS A 19 19.05 24.40 32.79
N MET A 20 19.19 23.18 32.25
CA MET A 20 18.58 21.98 32.85
C MET A 20 19.46 21.45 33.99
N THR A 21 18.85 21.17 35.13
CA THR A 21 19.50 20.63 36.33
C THR A 21 19.55 19.10 36.36
N ASP A 22 18.67 18.43 35.60
CA ASP A 22 18.65 16.97 35.47
C ASP A 22 19.70 16.50 34.46
N ALA A 23 20.71 15.79 34.94
CA ALA A 23 21.82 15.28 34.13
C ALA A 23 21.35 14.30 33.04
N GLY A 24 20.36 13.45 33.32
CA GLY A 24 19.84 12.49 32.36
C GLY A 24 19.12 13.16 31.20
N LEU A 25 18.31 14.18 31.49
CA LEU A 25 17.56 14.91 30.46
C LEU A 25 18.48 15.78 29.58
N ARG A 26 19.56 16.32 30.17
CA ARG A 26 20.62 17.04 29.45
C ARG A 26 21.43 16.13 28.52
N GLU A 27 21.57 14.85 28.83
CA GLU A 27 22.22 13.89 27.93
C GLU A 27 21.29 13.49 26.78
N ILE A 28 20.02 13.20 27.08
CA ILE A 28 19.01 12.83 26.08
C ILE A 28 18.83 13.92 25.03
N LEU A 29 18.65 15.18 25.44
CA LEU A 29 18.47 16.27 24.49
C LEU A 29 19.75 16.52 23.65
N GLY A 30 20.92 16.10 24.15
CA GLY A 30 22.22 16.39 23.55
C GLY A 30 22.49 15.40 22.44
N LEU A 31 22.16 14.13 22.72
CA LEU A 31 22.03 13.09 21.73
C LEU A 31 21.02 13.47 20.64
N LEU A 32 19.84 14.01 21.00
CA LEU A 32 18.84 14.43 20.01
C LEU A 32 19.35 15.54 19.07
N ILE A 33 20.04 16.56 19.61
CA ILE A 33 20.65 17.63 18.79
C ILE A 33 21.73 17.04 17.87
N PHE A 34 22.62 16.21 18.40
CA PHE A 34 23.67 15.56 17.62
C PHE A 34 23.10 14.71 16.48
N LEU A 35 22.08 13.90 16.77
CA LEU A 35 21.38 13.09 15.78
C LEU A 35 20.71 13.97 14.70
N ALA A 36 20.10 15.09 15.09
CA ALA A 36 19.48 16.03 14.15
C ALA A 36 20.51 16.67 13.23
N VAL A 37 21.62 17.19 13.77
CA VAL A 37 22.72 17.80 12.99
C VAL A 37 23.33 16.77 12.03
N SER A 38 23.65 15.58 12.53
CA SER A 38 24.23 14.49 11.74
C SER A 38 23.30 14.06 10.61
N SER A 39 21.99 13.97 10.87
CA SER A 39 20.98 13.67 9.85
C SER A 39 20.90 14.74 8.78
N ILE A 40 20.98 16.02 9.14
CA ILE A 40 20.96 17.14 8.18
C ILE A 40 22.22 17.13 7.32
N LEU A 41 23.40 16.97 7.93
CA LEU A 41 24.65 16.89 7.19
C LEU A 41 24.63 15.70 6.21
N PHE A 42 24.14 14.55 6.67
CA PHE A 42 23.96 13.37 5.82
C PHE A 42 23.05 13.65 4.63
N ILE A 43 21.89 14.29 4.84
CA ILE A 43 20.96 14.68 3.76
C ILE A 43 21.62 15.67 2.78
N LEU A 44 22.40 16.63 3.27
CA LEU A 44 23.12 17.60 2.42
C LEU A 44 24.18 16.92 1.55
N VAL A 45 24.98 16.01 2.13
CA VAL A 45 25.96 15.22 1.36
C VAL A 45 25.24 14.39 0.28
N ARG A 46 24.13 13.75 0.63
CA ARG A 46 23.31 12.99 -0.32
C ARG A 46 22.72 13.87 -1.42
N LEU A 47 22.35 15.12 -1.12
CA LEU A 47 21.86 16.09 -2.10
C LEU A 47 22.96 16.47 -3.09
N VAL A 48 24.16 16.75 -2.59
CA VAL A 48 25.34 17.06 -3.42
C VAL A 48 25.63 15.90 -4.36
N ILE A 49 25.63 14.68 -3.84
CA ILE A 49 25.82 13.47 -4.66
C ILE A 49 24.71 13.36 -5.72
N ALA A 50 23.44 13.49 -5.34
CA ALA A 50 22.32 13.38 -6.28
C ALA A 50 22.33 14.46 -7.38
N ALA A 51 22.75 15.67 -7.06
CA ALA A 51 22.71 16.79 -7.99
C ALA A 51 23.96 16.92 -8.87
N LEU A 52 25.15 16.64 -8.32
CA LEU A 52 26.43 16.96 -8.95
C LEU A 52 27.23 15.72 -9.38
N TRP A 53 26.91 14.53 -8.85
CA TRP A 53 27.68 13.32 -9.14
C TRP A 53 27.06 12.52 -10.30
N ARG A 54 27.75 12.51 -11.46
CA ARG A 54 27.48 11.66 -12.62
C ARG A 54 26.01 11.64 -13.07
N GLN A 55 25.53 12.70 -13.73
CA GLN A 55 24.22 12.75 -14.38
C GLN A 55 24.16 11.91 -15.69
N HIS A 56 24.79 10.73 -15.70
CA HIS A 56 24.75 9.81 -16.82
C HIS A 56 23.66 8.77 -16.62
N LEU A 57 23.06 8.35 -17.74
CA LEU A 57 22.11 7.27 -17.76
C LEU A 57 22.86 5.93 -17.58
N ILE A 58 22.40 5.13 -16.63
CA ILE A 58 22.93 3.80 -16.36
C ILE A 58 21.79 2.80 -16.53
N VAL A 59 21.89 1.89 -17.49
CA VAL A 59 20.92 0.81 -17.70
C VAL A 59 21.33 -0.43 -16.93
N HIS A 60 20.36 -1.16 -16.39
CA HIS A 60 20.64 -2.38 -15.62
C HIS A 60 20.83 -3.61 -16.50
N ASN A 61 20.23 -3.63 -17.69
CA ASN A 61 20.37 -4.72 -18.65
C ASN A 61 20.97 -4.16 -19.96
N PRO A 62 22.10 -4.70 -20.44
CA PRO A 62 22.67 -4.29 -21.73
C PRO A 62 21.76 -4.64 -22.91
N HIS A 63 20.89 -5.66 -22.79
CA HIS A 63 19.90 -6.05 -23.80
C HIS A 63 18.56 -5.33 -23.66
N VAL A 64 18.60 -4.07 -23.20
CA VAL A 64 17.41 -3.22 -23.11
C VAL A 64 16.86 -2.92 -24.50
N ARG A 65 15.54 -2.77 -24.60
CA ARG A 65 14.87 -2.34 -25.84
C ARG A 65 15.52 -1.05 -26.37
N PRO A 66 15.84 -0.95 -27.66
CA PRO A 66 16.56 0.19 -28.20
C PRO A 66 15.69 1.45 -28.31
N ASP A 67 14.37 1.32 -28.32
CA ASP A 67 13.42 2.42 -28.54
C ASP A 67 12.41 2.58 -27.40
N PHE A 68 12.24 3.82 -26.94
CA PHE A 68 11.24 4.21 -25.95
C PHE A 68 10.50 5.47 -26.38
N LEU A 69 9.26 5.66 -25.92
CA LEU A 69 8.52 6.89 -26.19
C LEU A 69 8.77 7.91 -25.08
N GLY A 70 9.34 9.06 -25.43
CA GLY A 70 9.71 10.11 -24.48
C GLY A 70 10.96 9.82 -23.64
N ARG A 71 11.26 10.72 -22.70
CA ARG A 71 12.42 10.65 -21.79
C ARG A 71 11.96 10.81 -20.34
N PRO A 72 12.78 10.40 -19.34
CA PRO A 72 12.50 10.74 -17.96
C PRO A 72 12.45 12.26 -17.77
N LEU A 73 11.40 12.79 -17.15
CA LEU A 73 11.22 14.24 -16.95
C LEU A 73 10.73 14.55 -15.53
N LEU A 74 11.20 15.64 -14.95
CA LEU A 74 10.77 16.14 -13.65
C LEU A 74 9.73 17.25 -13.83
N PHE A 75 8.51 17.03 -13.35
CA PHE A 75 7.41 17.97 -13.49
C PHE A 75 7.15 18.71 -12.17
N PRO A 76 7.57 19.99 -12.06
CA PRO A 76 6.99 20.87 -11.04
C PRO A 76 5.50 21.00 -11.36
N ALA A 77 4.63 20.83 -10.37
CA ALA A 77 3.19 20.79 -10.61
C ALA A 77 2.38 21.47 -9.51
N LYS A 78 1.11 21.69 -9.79
CA LYS A 78 0.09 22.09 -8.83
C LYS A 78 -1.09 21.17 -8.93
N LEU A 79 -1.56 20.72 -7.77
CA LEU A 79 -2.80 19.99 -7.65
C LEU A 79 -3.82 20.92 -6.99
N SER A 80 -4.94 21.12 -7.67
CA SER A 80 -6.05 21.93 -7.20
C SER A 80 -7.32 21.11 -7.13
N HIS A 81 -8.10 21.33 -6.07
CA HIS A 81 -9.40 20.70 -5.85
C HIS A 81 -10.45 21.79 -5.67
N ALA A 82 -11.57 21.66 -6.35
CA ALA A 82 -12.71 22.56 -6.18
C ALA A 82 -14.02 21.77 -6.17
N ARG A 83 -14.79 21.91 -5.09
CA ARG A 83 -16.18 21.45 -5.04
C ARG A 83 -17.08 22.55 -5.60
N ARG A 84 -17.85 22.21 -6.64
CA ARG A 84 -18.74 23.11 -7.37
C ARG A 84 -20.20 22.93 -6.98
N PHE A 85 -20.59 21.72 -6.59
CA PHE A 85 -21.97 21.37 -6.21
C PHE A 85 -22.00 20.42 -4.99
N PRO A 86 -23.00 20.54 -4.09
CA PRO A 86 -24.00 21.63 -4.01
C PRO A 86 -23.38 22.97 -3.60
N ALA A 87 -24.09 24.08 -3.88
CA ALA A 87 -23.56 25.43 -3.64
C ALA A 87 -23.21 25.68 -2.17
N THR A 88 -23.96 25.08 -1.25
CA THR A 88 -23.78 25.13 0.21
C THR A 88 -22.51 24.43 0.71
N GLU A 89 -21.89 23.59 -0.13
CA GLU A 89 -20.72 22.77 0.22
C GLU A 89 -19.46 23.17 -0.57
N ARG A 90 -19.47 24.35 -1.22
CA ARG A 90 -18.35 24.77 -2.07
C ARG A 90 -17.08 25.01 -1.26
N TYR A 91 -15.97 24.47 -1.76
CA TYR A 91 -14.63 24.79 -1.30
C TYR A 91 -13.66 24.75 -2.47
N ASN A 92 -12.53 25.43 -2.33
CA ASN A 92 -11.39 25.29 -3.20
C ASN A 92 -10.09 25.31 -2.40
N TYR A 93 -9.11 24.56 -2.84
CA TYR A 93 -7.75 24.65 -2.34
C TYR A 93 -6.78 24.13 -3.41
N TRP A 94 -5.53 24.54 -3.29
CA TRP A 94 -4.46 24.05 -4.14
C TRP A 94 -3.19 23.92 -3.30
N TYR A 95 -2.30 23.04 -3.75
CA TYR A 95 -0.99 22.89 -3.16
C TYR A 95 0.01 22.50 -4.23
N ASP A 96 1.28 22.83 -3.96
CA ASP A 96 2.39 22.42 -4.79
C ASP A 96 2.49 20.90 -4.81
N TYR A 97 2.76 20.35 -5.99
CA TYR A 97 2.86 18.92 -6.26
C TYR A 97 4.08 18.64 -7.13
N PHE A 98 4.57 17.41 -7.11
CA PHE A 98 5.76 17.02 -7.87
C PHE A 98 5.54 15.64 -8.45
N MET A 99 5.75 15.52 -9.77
CA MET A 99 5.64 14.26 -10.49
C MET A 99 6.92 13.99 -11.27
N ILE A 100 7.25 12.72 -11.47
CA ILE A 100 8.25 12.26 -12.43
C ILE A 100 7.50 11.53 -13.54
N GLY A 101 7.82 11.88 -14.78
CA GLY A 101 7.44 11.13 -15.96
C GLY A 101 8.55 10.16 -16.36
N ILE A 102 8.20 8.93 -16.72
CA ILE A 102 9.14 7.92 -17.18
C ILE A 102 8.56 7.11 -18.36
N PRO A 103 9.38 6.70 -19.33
CA PRO A 103 8.99 5.67 -20.28
C PRO A 103 8.87 4.31 -19.57
N VAL A 104 7.80 3.56 -19.84
CA VAL A 104 7.61 2.19 -19.35
C VAL A 104 8.47 1.24 -20.18
N GLY A 105 9.08 0.24 -19.53
CA GLY A 105 10.08 -0.65 -20.14
C GLY A 105 11.51 -0.16 -19.98
N PHE A 106 11.72 1.10 -19.58
CA PHE A 106 13.04 1.60 -19.23
C PHE A 106 13.44 1.16 -17.81
N ARG A 107 14.58 0.47 -17.69
CA ARG A 107 15.13 0.02 -16.41
C ARG A 107 16.55 0.53 -16.20
N GLY A 108 16.73 1.37 -15.18
CA GLY A 108 18.02 1.98 -14.91
C GLY A 108 17.95 3.11 -13.90
N ARG A 109 19.00 3.93 -13.91
CA ARG A 109 19.10 5.12 -13.06
C ARG A 109 19.77 6.27 -13.78
N ILE A 110 19.50 7.48 -13.31
CA ILE A 110 20.16 8.70 -13.74
C ILE A 110 21.04 9.15 -12.59
N GLY A 111 22.32 8.82 -12.67
CA GLY A 111 23.28 9.03 -11.57
C GLY A 111 22.77 8.51 -10.23
N ASN A 112 22.78 9.40 -9.24
CA ASN A 112 22.18 9.19 -7.92
C ASN A 112 20.87 9.98 -7.74
N LEU A 113 20.31 10.52 -8.82
CA LEU A 113 19.10 11.35 -8.76
C LEU A 113 17.84 10.50 -8.79
N ILE A 114 17.68 9.66 -9.82
CA ILE A 114 16.45 8.89 -10.06
C ILE A 114 16.81 7.43 -10.32
N SER A 115 16.17 6.51 -9.60
CA SER A 115 16.15 5.08 -9.91
C SER A 115 14.78 4.71 -10.48
N ILE A 116 14.76 3.99 -11.61
CA ILE A 116 13.58 3.67 -12.40
C ILE A 116 13.48 2.16 -12.60
N ASP A 117 12.32 1.61 -12.22
CA ASP A 117 11.98 0.19 -12.38
C ASP A 117 13.04 -0.75 -11.78
N ASN A 118 13.56 -0.37 -10.61
CA ASN A 118 14.57 -1.15 -9.91
C ASN A 118 14.06 -1.70 -8.58
N GLN A 119 14.49 -2.92 -8.26
CA GLN A 119 14.24 -3.56 -6.98
C GLN A 119 15.22 -2.98 -5.94
N PRO A 120 14.74 -2.27 -4.89
CA PRO A 120 15.62 -1.58 -3.95
C PRO A 120 16.56 -2.52 -3.16
N THR A 121 16.21 -3.80 -3.03
CA THR A 121 17.00 -4.83 -2.33
C THR A 121 18.31 -5.15 -3.05
N SER A 122 18.40 -4.85 -4.36
CA SER A 122 19.59 -5.12 -5.18
C SER A 122 20.56 -3.93 -5.25
N GLU A 123 20.26 -2.80 -4.61
CA GLU A 123 21.09 -1.58 -4.65
C GLU A 123 22.02 -1.50 -3.43
N SER A 124 23.32 -1.26 -3.68
CA SER A 124 24.21 -0.87 -2.58
C SER A 124 23.86 0.52 -2.04
N PHE A 125 24.32 0.85 -0.83
CA PHE A 125 24.05 2.15 -0.21
C PHE A 125 24.50 3.35 -1.07
N LEU A 126 25.61 3.20 -1.79
CA LEU A 126 26.14 4.21 -2.72
C LEU A 126 25.31 4.32 -4.01
N GLU A 127 24.53 3.30 -4.33
CA GLU A 127 23.69 3.27 -5.53
C GLU A 127 22.28 3.83 -5.30
N LYS A 128 21.85 3.93 -4.04
CA LYS A 128 20.56 4.50 -3.70
C LYS A 128 20.41 5.87 -4.33
N CYS A 129 19.31 6.08 -5.02
CA CYS A 129 18.98 7.37 -5.63
C CYS A 129 18.17 8.24 -4.66
N TRP A 130 18.13 9.55 -4.94
CA TRP A 130 17.32 10.50 -4.19
C TRP A 130 15.83 10.26 -4.37
N PHE A 131 15.42 10.04 -5.62
CA PHE A 131 14.08 9.65 -6.02
C PHE A 131 14.07 8.21 -6.54
N THR A 132 12.99 7.48 -6.27
CA THR A 132 12.80 6.13 -6.79
C THR A 132 11.39 5.96 -7.34
N ILE A 133 11.30 5.35 -8.52
CA ILE A 133 10.07 4.73 -9.03
C ILE A 133 10.22 3.23 -8.84
N ASP A 134 9.66 2.74 -7.73
CA ASP A 134 9.75 1.34 -7.33
C ASP A 134 8.54 0.56 -7.87
N PRO A 135 8.75 -0.48 -8.70
CA PRO A 135 7.66 -1.24 -9.32
C PRO A 135 6.71 -1.89 -8.32
N ALA A 136 7.13 -2.12 -7.07
CA ALA A 136 6.30 -2.75 -6.04
C ALA A 136 5.02 -1.96 -5.69
N TYR A 137 4.98 -0.66 -5.98
CA TYR A 137 3.85 0.22 -5.61
C TYR A 137 2.82 0.42 -6.73
N TYR A 138 3.14 0.03 -7.96
CA TYR A 138 2.33 0.32 -9.13
C TYR A 138 1.48 -0.88 -9.58
N LEU A 139 0.34 -0.59 -10.22
CA LEU A 139 -0.70 -1.55 -10.65
C LEU A 139 -1.17 -2.51 -9.55
N GLU A 140 -0.59 -3.70 -9.39
CA GLU A 140 -1.02 -4.66 -8.38
C GLU A 140 0.04 -4.80 -7.26
N PRO A 141 -0.35 -4.73 -5.96
CA PRO A 141 0.55 -5.03 -4.87
C PRO A 141 0.93 -6.52 -4.89
N GLY A 142 2.13 -6.87 -4.39
CA GLY A 142 2.60 -8.27 -4.32
C GLY A 142 3.33 -8.81 -5.56
N SER A 143 3.42 -8.02 -6.64
CA SER A 143 4.29 -8.30 -7.81
C SER A 143 5.50 -7.37 -7.84
N GLY A 144 6.19 -7.22 -6.71
CA GLY A 144 7.37 -6.34 -6.59
C GLY A 144 8.62 -6.90 -7.30
N ASP A 145 8.58 -8.18 -7.63
CA ASP A 145 9.60 -8.91 -8.39
C ASP A 145 9.53 -8.65 -9.90
N ARG A 146 8.41 -8.12 -10.41
CA ARG A 146 8.16 -7.86 -11.83
C ARG A 146 8.46 -6.42 -12.23
N THR A 147 8.81 -6.22 -13.49
CA THR A 147 9.02 -4.90 -14.10
C THR A 147 7.71 -4.16 -14.32
N LEU A 148 7.76 -2.84 -14.50
CA LEU A 148 6.58 -2.03 -14.81
C LEU A 148 5.90 -2.48 -16.12
N GLU A 149 6.67 -2.89 -17.12
CA GLU A 149 6.17 -3.37 -18.41
C GLU A 149 5.45 -4.72 -18.28
N GLU A 150 6.04 -5.69 -17.58
CA GLU A 150 5.41 -6.98 -17.31
C GLU A 150 4.09 -6.80 -16.55
N LYS A 151 4.07 -5.92 -15.55
CA LYS A 151 2.86 -5.62 -14.77
C LYS A 151 1.78 -4.98 -15.62
N LEU A 152 2.15 -4.08 -16.52
CA LEU A 152 1.22 -3.48 -17.49
C LEU A 152 0.60 -4.54 -18.39
N HIS A 153 1.40 -5.43 -18.96
CA HIS A 153 0.90 -6.50 -19.83
C HIS A 153 -0.04 -7.45 -19.10
N ILE A 154 0.30 -7.88 -17.88
CA ILE A 154 -0.56 -8.72 -17.04
C ILE A 154 -1.88 -8.02 -16.73
N PHE A 155 -1.82 -6.72 -16.39
CA PHE A 155 -3.02 -5.94 -16.10
C PHE A 155 -3.95 -5.83 -17.32
N LEU A 156 -3.40 -5.51 -18.51
CA LEU A 156 -4.17 -5.44 -19.76
C LEU A 156 -4.78 -6.80 -20.13
N HIS A 157 -3.99 -7.88 -20.05
CA HIS A 157 -4.51 -9.24 -20.28
C HIS A 157 -5.64 -9.61 -19.33
N ASN A 158 -5.53 -9.25 -18.04
CA ASN A 158 -6.58 -9.50 -17.06
C ASN A 158 -7.89 -8.74 -17.35
N LEU A 159 -7.82 -7.64 -18.10
CA LEU A 159 -8.98 -6.89 -18.61
C LEU A 159 -9.52 -7.43 -19.94
N GLY A 160 -8.83 -8.40 -20.56
CA GLY A 160 -9.15 -8.89 -21.89
C GLY A 160 -8.63 -8.00 -23.03
N GLU A 161 -7.79 -7.01 -22.72
CA GLU A 161 -7.14 -6.15 -23.70
C GLU A 161 -5.87 -6.82 -24.24
N ASN A 162 -5.52 -6.52 -25.50
CA ASN A 162 -4.30 -7.02 -26.12
C ASN A 162 -3.13 -6.03 -25.87
N PRO A 163 -2.07 -6.41 -25.13
CA PRO A 163 -0.94 -5.51 -24.88
C PRO A 163 -0.23 -5.04 -26.16
N GLN A 164 -0.31 -5.80 -27.26
CA GLN A 164 0.28 -5.41 -28.54
C GLN A 164 -0.41 -4.19 -29.17
N GLU A 165 -1.62 -3.83 -28.73
CA GLU A 165 -2.24 -2.55 -29.10
C GLU A 165 -1.55 -1.35 -28.45
N PHE A 166 -0.79 -1.58 -27.38
CA PHE A 166 -0.14 -0.55 -26.58
C PHE A 166 1.37 -0.81 -26.41
N PRO A 167 2.15 -0.90 -27.51
CA PRO A 167 3.58 -1.26 -27.46
C PRO A 167 4.46 -0.18 -26.81
N TYR A 168 3.90 1.01 -26.55
CA TYR A 168 4.57 2.10 -25.86
C TYR A 168 3.67 2.62 -24.74
N ALA A 169 4.27 2.85 -23.57
CA ALA A 169 3.59 3.49 -22.47
C ALA A 169 4.50 4.50 -21.76
N TYR A 170 3.90 5.55 -21.21
CA TYR A 170 4.59 6.56 -20.42
C TYR A 170 3.85 6.78 -19.10
N MET A 171 4.55 6.68 -17.98
CA MET A 171 3.97 6.80 -16.65
C MET A 171 4.35 8.13 -16.01
N ILE A 172 3.38 8.81 -15.40
CA ILE A 172 3.59 9.96 -14.52
C ILE A 172 3.14 9.60 -13.10
N SER A 173 4.05 9.74 -12.14
CA SER A 173 3.77 9.44 -10.73
C SER A 173 4.57 10.31 -9.76
N VAL A 174 4.13 10.40 -8.50
CA VAL A 174 4.93 10.91 -7.39
C VAL A 174 6.05 9.91 -7.09
N PRO A 175 7.32 10.35 -7.08
CA PRO A 175 8.42 9.46 -6.73
C PRO A 175 8.47 9.21 -5.23
N ARG A 176 9.10 8.09 -4.86
CA ARG A 176 9.49 7.83 -3.47
C ARG A 176 10.68 8.69 -3.09
N PHE A 177 10.66 9.24 -1.88
CA PHE A 177 11.77 9.96 -1.25
C PHE A 177 11.93 9.48 0.19
N LEU A 178 13.15 9.10 0.60
CA LEU A 178 13.45 8.53 1.92
C LEU A 178 12.38 7.51 2.35
N TRP A 179 12.20 6.45 1.54
CA TRP A 179 11.23 5.35 1.79
C TRP A 179 9.75 5.76 1.79
N TRP A 180 9.44 7.06 1.69
CA TRP A 180 8.08 7.58 1.76
C TRP A 180 7.56 7.90 0.36
N GLN A 181 6.38 7.36 0.05
CA GLN A 181 5.63 7.67 -1.15
C GLN A 181 4.15 7.66 -0.80
N LYS A 182 3.44 8.75 -1.15
CA LYS A 182 1.98 8.81 -1.09
C LYS A 182 1.47 9.48 -2.36
N SER A 183 1.32 8.68 -3.41
CA SER A 183 0.70 9.12 -4.66
C SER A 183 -0.81 9.00 -4.55
N ALA A 184 -1.55 10.11 -4.68
CA ALA A 184 -3.01 10.05 -4.72
C ALA A 184 -3.50 9.52 -6.08
N ILE A 185 -2.75 9.85 -7.14
CA ILE A 185 -3.03 9.43 -8.50
C ILE A 185 -1.75 9.23 -9.31
N SER A 186 -1.66 8.11 -10.01
CA SER A 186 -0.62 7.85 -11.01
C SER A 186 -1.28 7.67 -12.38
N TYR A 187 -0.64 8.15 -13.43
CA TYR A 187 -1.18 8.14 -14.80
C TYR A 187 -0.30 7.27 -15.68
N TRP A 188 -0.91 6.38 -16.45
CA TRP A 188 -0.28 5.64 -17.54
C TRP A 188 -0.91 6.10 -18.84
N TYR A 189 -0.08 6.63 -19.73
CA TYR A 189 -0.46 7.02 -21.07
C TYR A 189 -0.08 5.87 -22.00
N LEU A 190 -1.06 5.28 -22.67
CA LEU A 190 -0.89 4.12 -23.54
C LEU A 190 -0.99 4.53 -25.00
N TYR A 191 0.03 4.20 -25.78
CA TYR A 191 0.16 4.63 -27.15
C TYR A 191 0.12 3.44 -28.10
N SER A 192 -0.54 3.64 -29.23
CA SER A 192 -0.62 2.67 -30.32
C SER A 192 0.76 2.39 -30.95
N PRO A 193 0.88 1.37 -31.83
CA PRO A 193 2.08 1.18 -32.65
C PRO A 193 2.44 2.40 -33.50
N THR A 194 1.44 3.22 -33.88
CA THR A 194 1.65 4.48 -34.59
C THR A 194 2.10 5.63 -33.68
N ARG A 195 2.29 5.39 -32.37
CA ARG A 195 2.65 6.36 -31.32
C ARG A 195 1.56 7.39 -31.04
N GLU A 196 0.30 7.04 -31.28
CA GLU A 196 -0.86 7.87 -30.96
C GLU A 196 -1.41 7.51 -29.59
N LEU A 197 -1.69 8.52 -28.76
CA LEU A 197 -2.31 8.31 -27.45
C LEU A 197 -3.75 7.82 -27.61
N THR A 198 -4.03 6.59 -27.17
CA THR A 198 -5.32 5.91 -27.44
C THR A 198 -6.03 5.41 -26.18
N ALA A 199 -5.29 5.18 -25.09
CA ALA A 199 -5.87 4.76 -23.82
C ALA A 199 -5.06 5.28 -22.64
N MET A 200 -5.66 5.21 -21.45
CA MET A 200 -4.98 5.51 -20.20
C MET A 200 -5.34 4.53 -19.10
N ILE A 201 -4.44 4.40 -18.14
CA ILE A 201 -4.73 3.82 -16.83
C ILE A 201 -4.54 4.90 -15.78
N MET A 202 -5.53 5.07 -14.91
CA MET A 202 -5.39 5.88 -13.69
C MET A 202 -5.36 4.96 -12.49
N GLU A 203 -4.26 5.03 -11.72
CA GLU A 203 -4.17 4.40 -10.41
C GLU A 203 -4.62 5.41 -9.36
N ILE A 204 -5.78 5.18 -8.74
CA ILE A 204 -6.34 6.07 -7.73
C ILE A 204 -6.12 5.42 -6.36
N ASN A 205 -5.39 6.11 -5.49
CA ASN A 205 -5.18 5.70 -4.10
C ASN A 205 -5.95 6.63 -3.17
N ASN A 206 -6.64 6.06 -2.18
CA ASN A 206 -7.29 6.84 -1.15
C ASN A 206 -6.46 6.95 0.13
N SER A 207 -6.98 7.68 1.12
CA SER A 207 -6.31 7.88 2.41
C SER A 207 -6.24 6.63 3.29
N PHE A 208 -6.93 5.55 2.91
CA PHE A 208 -7.00 4.27 3.61
C PHE A 208 -6.08 3.20 3.00
N TYR A 209 -5.20 3.59 2.06
CA TYR A 209 -4.31 2.68 1.33
C TYR A 209 -5.05 1.66 0.46
N GLU A 210 -6.29 1.96 0.08
CA GLU A 210 -7.03 1.22 -0.93
C GLU A 210 -6.69 1.81 -2.31
N LYS A 211 -6.58 0.95 -3.31
CA LYS A 211 -6.16 1.32 -4.66
C LYS A 211 -7.08 0.75 -5.72
N ARG A 212 -7.52 1.60 -6.65
CA ARG A 212 -8.23 1.18 -7.86
C ARG A 212 -7.47 1.59 -9.11
N ASN A 213 -7.20 0.60 -9.96
CA ASN A 213 -6.67 0.82 -11.30
C ASN A 213 -7.86 0.91 -12.26
N ILE A 214 -8.00 2.04 -12.97
CA ILE A 214 -9.06 2.26 -13.95
C ILE A 214 -8.40 2.36 -15.33
N PHE A 215 -8.69 1.39 -16.20
CA PHE A 215 -8.42 1.49 -17.63
C PHE A 215 -9.61 2.12 -18.35
N PHE A 216 -9.35 3.02 -19.28
CA PHE A 216 -10.35 3.55 -20.20
C PHE A 216 -9.69 3.96 -21.52
N ARG A 217 -10.39 3.70 -22.62
CA ARG A 217 -10.01 4.19 -23.95
C ARG A 217 -10.31 5.69 -24.04
N LEU A 218 -9.44 6.40 -24.74
CA LEU A 218 -9.56 7.84 -24.92
C LEU A 218 -10.34 8.17 -26.18
N THR A 219 -11.10 9.26 -26.10
CA THR A 219 -11.76 9.89 -27.23
C THR A 219 -11.09 11.22 -27.52
N GLU A 220 -10.90 11.50 -28.80
CA GLU A 220 -10.33 12.74 -29.29
C GLU A 220 -11.19 13.95 -28.90
N ASP A 221 -10.58 15.03 -28.41
CA ASP A 221 -11.25 16.28 -28.08
C ASP A 221 -10.43 17.49 -28.57
N GLY A 222 -11.14 18.51 -29.08
CA GLY A 222 -10.53 19.76 -29.50
C GLY A 222 -9.82 19.73 -30.86
N MET A 223 -9.05 20.78 -31.10
CA MET A 223 -8.45 21.06 -32.42
C MET A 223 -7.31 20.08 -32.75
N PRO A 224 -7.10 19.79 -34.05
CA PRO A 224 -5.91 19.09 -34.49
C PRO A 224 -4.65 19.86 -34.10
N VAL A 225 -3.57 19.13 -33.88
CA VAL A 225 -2.25 19.69 -33.58
C VAL A 225 -1.51 19.84 -34.91
N ASP A 226 -1.33 21.09 -35.36
CA ASP A 226 -0.58 21.41 -36.59
C ASP A 226 0.96 21.35 -36.39
N GLU A 227 1.43 21.13 -35.17
CA GLU A 227 2.87 21.04 -34.86
C GLU A 227 3.46 19.72 -35.38
N THR A 228 4.57 19.84 -36.12
CA THR A 228 5.35 18.71 -36.60
C THR A 228 5.96 17.93 -35.43
N PRO A 229 5.89 16.58 -35.43
CA PRO A 229 6.53 15.77 -34.41
C PRO A 229 8.02 16.11 -34.29
N HIS A 230 8.52 16.24 -33.07
CA HIS A 230 9.96 16.43 -32.87
C HIS A 230 10.75 15.22 -33.39
N PRO A 231 11.96 15.42 -33.94
CA PRO A 231 12.77 14.31 -34.39
C PRO A 231 13.14 13.40 -33.20
N PRO A 232 13.33 12.09 -33.43
CA PRO A 232 13.79 11.19 -32.38
C PRO A 232 15.18 11.60 -31.90
N SER A 233 15.43 11.48 -30.60
CA SER A 233 16.71 11.84 -29.97
C SER A 233 17.43 10.60 -29.45
N THR A 234 18.73 10.50 -29.76
CA THR A 234 19.58 9.41 -29.25
C THR A 234 20.12 9.75 -27.86
N ILE A 235 20.06 8.78 -26.95
CA ILE A 235 20.57 8.86 -25.58
C ILE A 235 21.64 7.77 -25.41
N ILE A 236 22.83 8.17 -24.99
CA ILE A 236 23.91 7.23 -24.67
C ILE A 236 23.81 6.85 -23.19
N ALA A 237 23.66 5.56 -22.92
CA ALA A 237 23.67 4.99 -21.58
C ALA A 237 24.89 4.11 -21.38
N SER A 238 25.26 3.92 -20.11
CA SER A 238 26.26 2.93 -19.70
C SER A 238 25.57 1.70 -19.11
N ALA A 239 25.99 0.50 -19.49
CA ALA A 239 25.49 -0.73 -18.91
C ALA A 239 26.15 -1.01 -17.55
N LYS A 240 25.32 -1.31 -16.54
CA LYS A 240 25.79 -1.65 -15.19
C LYS A 240 26.67 -2.90 -15.25
N GLY A 241 27.86 -2.82 -14.66
CA GLY A 241 28.77 -3.96 -14.48
C GLY A 241 29.68 -4.27 -15.66
N THR A 242 29.30 -3.91 -16.90
CA THR A 242 30.13 -4.15 -18.10
C THR A 242 30.86 -2.89 -18.58
N GLY A 243 30.33 -1.69 -18.29
CA GLY A 243 30.89 -0.42 -18.78
C GLY A 243 30.65 -0.18 -20.27
N GLU A 244 29.92 -1.06 -20.95
CA GLU A 244 29.55 -0.91 -22.35
C GLU A 244 28.59 0.26 -22.55
N SER A 245 28.75 0.98 -23.66
CA SER A 245 27.84 2.06 -24.03
C SER A 245 26.69 1.51 -24.87
N VAL A 246 25.46 1.79 -24.45
CA VAL A 246 24.23 1.41 -25.13
C VAL A 246 23.58 2.66 -25.70
N SER A 247 23.23 2.61 -26.99
CA SER A 247 22.50 3.69 -27.67
C SER A 247 20.99 3.43 -27.58
N LEU A 248 20.27 4.36 -26.97
CA LEU A 248 18.82 4.32 -26.83
C LEU A 248 18.18 5.42 -27.68
N CYS A 249 17.08 5.13 -28.34
CA CYS A 249 16.32 6.06 -29.14
C CYS A 249 15.07 6.50 -28.38
N SER A 250 14.96 7.80 -28.09
CA SER A 250 13.74 8.40 -27.58
C SER A 250 12.89 8.89 -28.75
N LEU A 251 11.74 8.26 -28.92
CA LEU A 251 10.76 8.54 -29.95
C LEU A 251 9.79 9.62 -29.48
N SER A 252 9.35 10.44 -30.43
CA SER A 252 8.29 11.44 -30.22
C SER A 252 6.90 10.86 -30.46
N PRO A 253 5.88 11.35 -29.74
CA PRO A 253 4.48 10.97 -29.97
C PRO A 253 3.94 11.48 -31.32
N ALA A 254 3.03 10.70 -31.90
CA ALA A 254 2.32 11.01 -33.14
C ALA A 254 0.86 11.43 -32.92
N SER A 255 0.49 11.79 -31.69
CA SER A 255 -0.84 12.23 -31.31
C SER A 255 -1.34 13.40 -32.16
N LYS A 256 -2.51 13.22 -32.80
CA LYS A 256 -3.08 14.18 -33.75
C LYS A 256 -3.88 15.30 -33.09
N ARG A 257 -4.24 15.15 -31.81
CA ARG A 257 -5.14 16.04 -31.08
C ARG A 257 -4.49 16.58 -29.82
N LYS A 258 -4.95 17.77 -29.43
CA LYS A 258 -4.43 18.45 -28.26
C LYS A 258 -5.03 17.91 -26.96
N TYR A 259 -6.30 17.53 -26.97
CA TYR A 259 -6.99 17.03 -25.79
C TYR A 259 -7.58 15.65 -26.05
N TYR A 260 -7.68 14.91 -24.95
CA TYR A 260 -8.27 13.58 -24.92
C TYR A 260 -9.22 13.50 -23.73
N LYS A 261 -10.34 12.82 -23.93
CA LYS A 261 -11.39 12.61 -22.93
C LYS A 261 -11.55 11.12 -22.62
N GLY A 262 -11.77 10.83 -21.35
CA GLY A 262 -12.06 9.49 -20.86
C GLY A 262 -13.20 9.50 -19.85
N TYR A 263 -13.93 8.39 -19.76
CA TYR A 263 -15.08 8.23 -18.89
C TYR A 263 -14.98 6.89 -18.14
N TRP A 264 -15.38 6.88 -16.86
CA TRP A 264 -15.62 5.63 -16.12
C TRP A 264 -16.58 5.85 -14.95
N ASP A 265 -17.21 4.77 -14.51
CA ASP A 265 -18.08 4.78 -13.33
C ASP A 265 -17.27 4.87 -12.04
N LYS A 266 -17.77 5.68 -11.11
CA LYS A 266 -17.06 5.95 -9.87
C LYS A 266 -17.31 4.85 -8.84
N VAL A 267 -16.36 3.92 -8.77
CA VAL A 267 -16.40 2.73 -7.90
C VAL A 267 -15.43 2.77 -6.71
N ILE A 268 -14.68 3.86 -6.53
CA ILE A 268 -13.72 4.02 -5.41
C ILE A 268 -14.12 5.18 -4.50
N PHE A 269 -14.03 4.93 -3.20
CA PHE A 269 -14.17 5.94 -2.16
C PHE A 269 -12.88 6.77 -2.05
N GLY A 270 -12.78 7.82 -2.86
CA GLY A 270 -11.57 8.66 -2.93
C GLY A 270 -11.43 9.69 -1.81
N SER A 271 -12.52 10.04 -1.09
CA SER A 271 -12.50 11.08 -0.07
C SER A 271 -13.62 10.89 0.97
N PRO A 272 -13.38 11.16 2.27
CA PRO A 272 -14.42 11.16 3.32
C PRO A 272 -15.59 12.13 3.08
N PHE A 273 -15.45 13.03 2.11
CA PHE A 273 -16.45 14.06 1.79
C PHE A 273 -17.29 13.72 0.57
N GLU A 274 -17.09 12.54 -0.01
CA GLU A 274 -17.64 12.23 -1.30
C GLU A 274 -18.04 10.75 -1.42
N LYS A 275 -19.33 10.51 -1.68
CA LYS A 275 -19.92 9.17 -1.83
C LYS A 275 -19.37 8.44 -3.06
N VAL A 276 -19.47 7.12 -3.00
CA VAL A 276 -19.33 6.24 -4.17
C VAL A 276 -20.58 6.38 -5.04
N GLY A 277 -20.42 6.21 -6.35
CA GLY A 277 -21.51 6.38 -7.32
C GLY A 277 -21.43 7.67 -8.15
N GLY A 278 -22.21 7.69 -9.23
CA GLY A 278 -22.02 8.64 -10.33
C GLY A 278 -20.84 8.21 -11.20
N TYR A 279 -20.24 9.17 -11.89
CA TYR A 279 -19.18 8.90 -12.86
C TYR A 279 -18.05 9.92 -12.81
N MET A 280 -16.93 9.55 -13.40
CA MET A 280 -15.73 10.35 -13.50
C MET A 280 -15.47 10.70 -14.96
N LEU A 281 -15.18 11.96 -15.23
CA LEU A 281 -14.76 12.46 -16.53
C LEU A 281 -13.32 12.97 -16.45
N ALA A 282 -12.43 12.35 -17.20
CA ALA A 282 -11.07 12.83 -17.38
C ALA A 282 -10.94 13.62 -18.67
N LYS A 283 -10.22 14.74 -18.59
CA LYS A 283 -9.75 15.52 -19.73
C LYS A 283 -8.25 15.77 -19.55
N THR A 284 -7.45 15.25 -20.45
CA THR A 284 -5.98 15.37 -20.41
C THR A 284 -5.42 15.84 -21.73
N VAL A 285 -4.16 16.28 -21.71
CA VAL A 285 -3.33 16.47 -22.91
C VAL A 285 -2.38 15.30 -23.09
N ASP A 286 -1.85 15.13 -24.30
CA ASP A 286 -0.64 14.35 -24.49
C ASP A 286 0.55 15.12 -23.92
N ILE A 287 1.06 14.61 -22.81
CA ILE A 287 2.17 15.16 -22.03
C ILE A 287 3.52 15.12 -22.77
N LEU A 288 3.67 14.28 -23.80
CA LEU A 288 4.88 14.17 -24.58
C LEU A 288 4.87 15.13 -25.79
N ARG A 289 3.69 15.71 -26.12
CA ARG A 289 3.54 16.74 -27.16
C ARG A 289 3.75 18.15 -26.61
N GLY A 290 3.19 18.43 -25.43
CA GLY A 290 3.18 19.77 -24.85
C GLY A 290 4.24 19.96 -23.78
N PRO A 291 4.79 21.18 -23.59
CA PRO A 291 5.75 21.45 -22.53
C PRO A 291 5.12 21.45 -21.12
N TYR A 292 3.82 21.18 -21.00
CA TYR A 292 3.08 21.33 -19.75
C TYR A 292 2.16 20.14 -19.48
N LEU A 293 2.32 19.53 -18.31
CA LEU A 293 1.38 18.55 -17.77
C LEU A 293 0.03 19.24 -17.54
N GLN A 294 -1.06 18.71 -18.11
CA GLN A 294 -2.41 19.17 -17.77
C GLN A 294 -3.41 18.01 -17.81
N SER A 295 -3.96 17.68 -16.64
CA SER A 295 -5.03 16.70 -16.49
C SER A 295 -6.11 17.25 -15.55
N THR A 296 -7.36 17.15 -15.97
CA THR A 296 -8.54 17.56 -15.21
C THR A 296 -9.46 16.37 -15.03
N LEU A 297 -9.81 16.10 -13.78
CA LEU A 297 -10.70 15.02 -13.38
C LEU A 297 -11.94 15.59 -12.72
N SER A 298 -13.12 15.27 -13.23
CA SER A 298 -14.39 15.74 -12.70
C SER A 298 -15.22 14.58 -12.18
N SER A 299 -15.64 14.64 -10.92
CA SER A 299 -16.64 13.72 -10.35
C SER A 299 -18.01 14.32 -10.56
N ASN A 300 -18.88 13.56 -11.20
CA ASN A 300 -20.24 13.98 -11.55
C ASN A 300 -21.26 13.10 -10.84
N ASN A 301 -22.41 13.70 -10.52
CA ASN A 301 -23.58 12.95 -10.07
C ASN A 301 -24.21 12.14 -11.21
N PRO A 302 -25.08 11.16 -10.91
CA PRO A 302 -25.90 10.49 -11.90
C PRO A 302 -26.69 11.46 -12.80
N ASP A 303 -27.12 12.61 -12.26
CA ASP A 303 -27.82 13.67 -12.99
C ASP A 303 -26.90 14.54 -13.89
N GLY A 304 -25.61 14.20 -14.00
CA GLY A 304 -24.64 14.90 -14.83
C GLY A 304 -24.02 16.18 -14.24
N GLN A 305 -24.45 16.59 -13.04
CA GLN A 305 -23.92 17.79 -12.38
C GLN A 305 -22.49 17.55 -11.86
N VAL A 306 -21.58 18.48 -12.16
CA VAL A 306 -20.18 18.44 -11.70
C VAL A 306 -20.10 18.78 -10.22
N LYS A 307 -19.71 17.81 -9.39
CA LYS A 307 -19.54 17.98 -7.95
C LYS A 307 -18.17 18.47 -7.59
N VAL A 308 -17.14 17.73 -7.99
CA VAL A 308 -15.76 18.02 -7.61
C VAL A 308 -14.88 17.97 -8.84
N THR A 309 -14.08 19.00 -9.05
CA THR A 309 -13.05 19.06 -10.09
C THR A 309 -11.68 19.06 -9.44
N SER A 310 -10.83 18.11 -9.84
CA SER A 310 -9.42 18.04 -9.48
C SER A 310 -8.59 18.33 -10.72
N ARG A 311 -7.66 19.27 -10.65
CA ARG A 311 -6.78 19.62 -11.77
C ARG A 311 -5.32 19.51 -11.35
N LEU A 312 -4.59 18.69 -12.10
CA LEU A 312 -3.13 18.59 -12.08
C LEU A 312 -2.60 19.40 -13.26
N ALA A 313 -1.79 20.42 -12.98
CA ALA A 313 -1.17 21.25 -14.00
C ALA A 313 0.32 21.44 -13.70
N SER A 314 1.19 21.49 -14.70
CA SER A 314 2.59 21.84 -14.48
C SER A 314 2.72 23.28 -14.01
N TRP A 315 3.75 23.51 -13.21
CA TRP A 315 4.17 24.80 -12.71
C TRP A 315 5.51 25.15 -13.35
N GLY A 316 5.44 25.63 -14.60
CA GLY A 316 6.60 25.86 -15.44
C GLY A 316 6.93 24.69 -16.37
N ALA A 317 8.08 24.77 -17.03
CA ALA A 317 8.59 23.74 -17.92
C ALA A 317 9.13 22.53 -17.13
N PRO A 318 9.05 21.31 -17.69
CA PRO A 318 9.70 20.14 -17.12
C PRO A 318 11.21 20.32 -17.11
N VAL A 319 11.86 19.73 -16.11
CA VAL A 319 13.32 19.66 -16.04
C VAL A 319 13.76 18.31 -16.59
N ASP A 320 14.56 18.31 -17.66
CA ASP A 320 15.21 17.11 -18.17
C ASP A 320 16.46 16.82 -17.32
N PRO A 321 16.49 15.73 -16.54
CA PRO A 321 17.62 15.39 -15.68
C PRO A 321 18.89 14.99 -16.43
N LEU A 322 18.82 14.73 -17.74
CA LEU A 322 19.98 14.40 -18.58
C LEU A 322 20.61 15.64 -19.23
N GLU A 323 19.87 16.74 -19.33
CA GLU A 323 20.33 17.98 -19.98
C GLU A 323 20.52 19.14 -18.98
N ALA A 324 19.79 19.12 -17.86
CA ALA A 324 19.84 20.19 -16.88
C ALA A 324 21.19 20.23 -16.15
N SER A 325 21.66 21.45 -15.83
CA SER A 325 22.87 21.60 -15.04
C SER A 325 22.70 21.04 -13.62
N GLY A 326 23.79 20.61 -12.99
CA GLY A 326 23.77 20.17 -11.59
C GLY A 326 23.21 21.21 -10.62
N TRP A 327 23.38 22.50 -10.92
CA TRP A 327 22.78 23.58 -10.13
C TRP A 327 21.27 23.67 -10.29
N ASP A 328 20.74 23.45 -11.49
CA ASP A 328 19.29 23.44 -11.72
C ASP A 328 18.64 22.24 -11.02
N ILE A 329 19.30 21.08 -11.05
CA ILE A 329 18.90 19.89 -10.29
C ILE A 329 18.95 20.13 -8.78
N ALA A 330 20.04 20.71 -8.26
CA ALA A 330 20.13 21.03 -6.83
C ALA A 330 19.02 22.00 -6.39
N ARG A 331 18.76 23.04 -7.19
CA ARG A 331 17.66 24.00 -6.96
C ARG A 331 16.30 23.30 -6.99
N PHE A 332 16.11 22.39 -7.94
CA PHE A 332 14.89 21.60 -8.05
C PHE A 332 14.67 20.72 -6.82
N ILE A 333 15.66 19.92 -6.43
CA ILE A 333 15.61 19.06 -5.24
C ILE A 333 15.27 19.87 -3.98
N ALA A 334 15.99 20.97 -3.74
CA ALA A 334 15.79 21.82 -2.58
C ALA A 334 14.36 22.39 -2.52
N ARG A 335 13.79 22.73 -3.68
CA ARG A 335 12.43 23.28 -3.79
C ARG A 335 11.34 22.22 -3.67
N TRP A 336 11.51 21.03 -4.23
CA TRP A 336 10.39 20.09 -4.43
C TRP A 336 10.41 18.85 -3.54
N THR A 337 11.55 18.50 -2.93
CA THR A 337 11.65 17.31 -2.07
C THR A 337 10.68 17.35 -0.89
N HIS A 338 10.53 18.53 -0.26
CA HIS A 338 9.65 18.69 0.89
C HIS A 338 8.16 18.45 0.54
N VAL A 339 7.79 18.58 -0.74
CA VAL A 339 6.40 18.44 -1.19
C VAL A 339 5.90 17.01 -1.01
N GLY A 340 6.75 16.01 -1.28
CA GLY A 340 6.45 14.61 -1.01
C GLY A 340 6.28 14.33 0.49
N ALA A 341 7.24 14.76 1.30
CA ALA A 341 7.25 14.53 2.75
C ALA A 341 6.10 15.26 3.50
N LEU A 342 5.77 16.49 3.08
CA LEU A 342 4.71 17.30 3.71
C LEU A 342 3.33 17.11 3.06
N SER A 343 3.20 16.23 2.06
CA SER A 343 1.93 15.98 1.36
C SER A 343 0.82 15.53 2.31
N ALA A 344 1.07 14.50 3.13
CA ALA A 344 0.08 13.97 4.06
C ALA A 344 -0.35 14.99 5.13
N PRO A 345 0.56 15.68 5.85
CA PRO A 345 0.17 16.75 6.77
C PRO A 345 -0.63 17.88 6.11
N ARG A 346 -0.28 18.27 4.87
CA ARG A 346 -1.04 19.27 4.11
C ARG A 346 -2.46 18.78 3.78
N ILE A 347 -2.60 17.55 3.33
CA ILE A 347 -3.91 16.94 3.04
C ILE A 347 -4.77 16.90 4.31
N VAL A 348 -4.21 16.49 5.45
CA VAL A 348 -4.92 16.46 6.74
C VAL A 348 -5.35 17.87 7.14
N LYS A 349 -4.45 18.87 7.05
CA LYS A 349 -4.77 20.27 7.34
C LYS A 349 -5.95 20.78 6.50
N GLU A 350 -5.95 20.53 5.18
CA GLU A 350 -7.03 20.96 4.32
C GLU A 350 -8.33 20.18 4.57
N ALA A 351 -8.25 18.88 4.87
CA ALA A 351 -9.42 18.08 5.26
C ALA A 351 -10.06 18.57 6.56
N LEU A 352 -9.25 18.87 7.58
CA LEU A 352 -9.72 19.48 8.84
C LEU A 352 -10.32 20.86 8.60
N ARG A 353 -9.67 21.69 7.76
CA ARG A 353 -10.22 22.99 7.37
C ARG A 353 -11.59 22.84 6.71
N VAL A 354 -11.76 21.90 5.77
CA VAL A 354 -13.06 21.63 5.13
C VAL A 354 -14.09 21.16 6.16
N ARG A 355 -13.68 20.25 7.06
CA ARG A 355 -14.55 19.71 8.12
C ARG A 355 -15.04 20.78 9.09
N PHE A 356 -14.15 21.66 9.56
CA PHE A 356 -14.47 22.67 10.57
C PHE A 356 -15.04 23.97 9.99
N ARG A 357 -14.76 24.29 8.71
CA ARG A 357 -15.36 25.46 8.06
C ARG A 357 -16.73 25.17 7.44
N GLY A 358 -17.05 23.92 7.12
CA GLY A 358 -18.16 23.58 6.22
C GLY A 358 -19.29 22.75 6.82
N ASN A 359 -20.44 22.82 6.16
CA ASN A 359 -21.60 21.93 6.35
C ASN A 359 -21.40 20.53 5.74
N LEU A 360 -20.16 20.16 5.37
CA LEU A 360 -19.88 18.88 4.75
C LEU A 360 -19.92 17.76 5.78
N LYS A 361 -20.80 16.79 5.54
CA LYS A 361 -20.87 15.57 6.31
C LYS A 361 -19.60 14.75 6.08
N TYR A 362 -18.94 14.39 7.17
CA TYR A 362 -17.89 13.38 7.17
C TYR A 362 -18.56 12.02 6.99
N LEU A 363 -18.24 11.32 5.92
CA LEU A 363 -18.88 10.06 5.56
C LEU A 363 -18.03 8.89 6.05
N GLN A 364 -18.71 7.86 6.53
CA GLN A 364 -18.10 6.62 7.01
C GLN A 364 -17.42 5.89 5.84
N ARG A 365 -16.22 5.35 6.06
CA ARG A 365 -15.54 4.56 5.03
C ARG A 365 -16.35 3.30 4.67
N PRO A 366 -16.65 3.05 3.39
CA PRO A 366 -17.20 1.78 2.93
C PRO A 366 -16.10 0.75 2.67
N GLU A 367 -16.45 -0.53 2.58
CA GLU A 367 -15.55 -1.52 2.00
C GLU A 367 -15.44 -1.35 0.48
N VAL A 368 -14.35 -1.85 -0.10
CA VAL A 368 -14.07 -1.62 -1.52
C VAL A 368 -14.92 -2.51 -2.43
N HIS A 369 -15.13 -2.06 -3.68
CA HIS A 369 -15.82 -2.85 -4.71
C HIS A 369 -14.90 -3.92 -5.34
N PRO A 370 -15.46 -5.01 -5.91
CA PRO A 370 -14.69 -6.02 -6.65
C PRO A 370 -13.74 -5.43 -7.69
N GLY A 371 -12.53 -5.98 -7.78
CA GLY A 371 -11.42 -5.50 -8.60
C GLY A 371 -10.67 -4.29 -8.03
N THR A 372 -11.01 -3.84 -6.82
CA THR A 372 -10.26 -2.81 -6.09
C THR A 372 -9.33 -3.49 -5.11
N ASN A 373 -8.08 -3.03 -5.04
CA ASN A 373 -7.17 -3.48 -4.02
C ASN A 373 -7.58 -2.87 -2.66
N PRO A 374 -7.91 -3.70 -1.67
CA PRO A 374 -8.26 -3.21 -0.35
C PRO A 374 -7.03 -2.63 0.36
N ARG A 375 -7.24 -2.08 1.56
CA ARG A 375 -6.12 -1.73 2.44
C ARG A 375 -5.22 -2.94 2.63
N LYS A 376 -3.95 -2.68 2.92
CA LYS A 376 -3.01 -3.72 3.34
C LYS A 376 -3.59 -4.46 4.56
N GLU A 377 -3.40 -5.76 4.63
CA GLU A 377 -3.74 -6.60 5.76
C GLU A 377 -2.81 -6.39 6.95
N THR A 378 -3.31 -6.63 8.16
CA THR A 378 -2.48 -6.78 9.35
C THR A 378 -1.83 -8.17 9.39
N ASP A 379 -0.83 -8.36 10.25
CA ASP A 379 -0.19 -9.68 10.41
C ASP A 379 -1.17 -10.73 10.94
N VAL A 380 -2.16 -10.32 11.75
CA VAL A 380 -3.25 -11.16 12.25
C VAL A 380 -4.12 -11.63 11.08
N GLU A 381 -4.57 -10.70 10.24
CA GLU A 381 -5.40 -10.99 9.07
C GLU A 381 -4.65 -11.89 8.07
N ARG A 382 -3.37 -11.60 7.82
CA ARG A 382 -2.46 -12.42 7.00
C ARG A 382 -2.31 -13.84 7.54
N SER A 383 -2.18 -13.98 8.86
CA SER A 383 -2.04 -15.29 9.51
C SER A 383 -3.34 -16.10 9.44
N LEU A 384 -4.49 -15.45 9.54
CA LEU A 384 -5.80 -16.10 9.50
C LEU A 384 -6.24 -16.50 8.08
N GLU A 385 -5.78 -15.79 7.04
CA GLU A 385 -6.04 -16.14 5.64
C GLU A 385 -5.67 -17.59 5.31
N LEU A 386 -4.58 -18.09 5.90
CA LEU A 386 -4.08 -19.45 5.70
C LEU A 386 -5.13 -20.52 6.01
N PHE A 387 -5.88 -20.35 7.11
CA PHE A 387 -6.91 -21.28 7.54
C PHE A 387 -8.16 -21.20 6.66
N PHE A 388 -8.53 -19.98 6.25
CA PHE A 388 -9.66 -19.80 5.33
C PHE A 388 -9.37 -20.42 3.95
N ARG A 389 -8.15 -20.19 3.42
CA ARG A 389 -7.71 -20.79 2.17
C ARG A 389 -7.74 -22.32 2.22
N GLU A 390 -7.22 -22.90 3.29
CA GLU A 390 -7.24 -24.35 3.48
C GLU A 390 -8.68 -24.87 3.61
N TYR A 391 -9.57 -24.13 4.27
CA TYR A 391 -10.98 -24.46 4.34
C TYR A 391 -11.65 -24.49 2.95
N LEU A 392 -11.37 -23.51 2.08
CA LEU A 392 -11.85 -23.52 0.68
C LEU A 392 -11.32 -24.71 -0.12
N SER A 393 -10.03 -25.04 0.06
CA SER A 393 -9.41 -26.24 -0.54
C SER A 393 -10.18 -27.51 -0.13
N GLN A 394 -10.55 -27.62 1.15
CA GLN A 394 -11.33 -28.76 1.64
C GLN A 394 -12.77 -28.79 1.12
N LEU A 395 -13.41 -27.64 0.95
CA LEU A 395 -14.72 -27.57 0.30
C LEU A 395 -14.65 -28.12 -1.13
N ALA A 396 -13.64 -27.74 -1.91
CA ALA A 396 -13.45 -28.27 -3.27
C ALA A 396 -13.15 -29.77 -3.26
N ALA A 397 -12.25 -30.23 -2.38
CA ALA A 397 -11.86 -31.64 -2.28
C ALA A 397 -13.04 -32.57 -1.94
N HIS A 398 -14.00 -32.09 -1.13
CA HIS A 398 -15.21 -32.83 -0.77
C HIS A 398 -16.41 -32.51 -1.67
N CYS A 399 -16.20 -31.79 -2.78
CA CYS A 399 -17.26 -31.45 -3.72
C CYS A 399 -17.68 -32.66 -4.55
N ARG A 400 -18.98 -32.97 -4.54
CA ARG A 400 -19.59 -34.13 -5.23
C ARG A 400 -20.17 -33.81 -6.60
N PHE A 401 -19.91 -32.62 -7.11
CA PHE A 401 -20.29 -32.20 -8.45
C PHE A 401 -19.13 -31.43 -9.10
N PRO A 402 -19.09 -31.31 -10.44
CA PRO A 402 -18.00 -30.62 -11.11
C PRO A 402 -18.01 -29.13 -10.77
N LEU A 403 -16.94 -28.66 -10.13
CA LEU A 403 -16.79 -27.29 -9.69
C LEU A 403 -15.31 -26.88 -9.68
N CYS A 404 -15.05 -25.63 -10.01
CA CYS A 404 -13.80 -24.93 -9.76
C CYS A 404 -14.08 -23.77 -8.81
N ILE A 405 -13.38 -23.71 -7.68
CA ILE A 405 -13.42 -22.54 -6.79
C ILE A 405 -12.23 -21.65 -7.15
N GLU A 406 -12.52 -20.46 -7.66
CA GLU A 406 -11.51 -19.44 -7.93
C GLU A 406 -11.49 -18.45 -6.75
N TYR A 407 -10.47 -18.56 -5.91
CA TYR A 407 -10.27 -17.71 -4.76
C TYR A 407 -9.32 -16.57 -5.08
N ILE A 408 -9.79 -15.34 -4.88
CA ILE A 408 -9.02 -14.11 -5.04
C ILE A 408 -8.76 -13.52 -3.65
N PRO A 409 -7.62 -13.86 -3.03
CA PRO A 409 -7.16 -13.16 -1.84
C PRO A 409 -6.69 -11.76 -2.22
N GLN A 410 -6.22 -11.04 -1.21
CA GLN A 410 -5.53 -9.78 -1.44
C GLN A 410 -4.22 -10.01 -2.16
N ARG A 411 -3.93 -9.17 -3.15
CA ARG A 411 -2.74 -9.31 -3.99
C ARG A 411 -1.43 -9.19 -3.20
N SER A 412 -1.45 -8.48 -2.07
CA SER A 412 -0.36 -8.40 -1.09
C SER A 412 -0.07 -9.71 -0.33
N ILE A 413 -1.07 -10.59 -0.19
CA ILE A 413 -0.94 -11.92 0.42
C ILE A 413 -0.53 -12.94 -0.65
N ASN A 414 -1.30 -12.99 -1.74
CA ASN A 414 -0.97 -13.81 -2.89
C ASN A 414 -1.33 -13.05 -4.17
N PHE A 415 -0.32 -12.84 -5.01
CA PHE A 415 -0.48 -12.13 -6.26
C PHE A 415 -1.37 -12.90 -7.24
N ASP A 416 -1.20 -14.22 -7.32
CA ASP A 416 -1.94 -15.07 -8.25
C ASP A 416 -3.29 -15.50 -7.68
N ARG A 417 -4.25 -15.76 -8.58
CA ARG A 417 -5.55 -16.31 -8.20
C ARG A 417 -5.38 -17.79 -7.87
N LEU A 418 -5.98 -18.22 -6.76
CA LEU A 418 -5.90 -19.60 -6.31
C LEU A 418 -7.08 -20.39 -6.87
N THR A 419 -6.80 -21.56 -7.44
CA THR A 419 -7.83 -22.41 -8.04
C THR A 419 -7.90 -23.75 -7.31
N PHE A 420 -9.08 -24.11 -6.82
CA PHE A 420 -9.35 -25.40 -6.20
C PHE A 420 -10.37 -26.18 -7.02
N ASN A 421 -9.95 -27.32 -7.56
CA ASN A 421 -10.78 -28.14 -8.42
C ASN A 421 -11.44 -29.27 -7.63
N SER A 422 -12.74 -29.48 -7.85
CA SER A 422 -13.41 -30.69 -7.40
C SER A 422 -12.79 -31.95 -8.01
N PRO A 423 -12.81 -33.09 -7.30
CA PRO A 423 -12.34 -34.38 -7.83
C PRO A 423 -13.24 -34.90 -8.96
N ILE A 424 -14.47 -34.39 -9.06
CA ILE A 424 -15.43 -34.79 -10.09
C ILE A 424 -15.06 -34.14 -11.43
N PRO A 425 -14.94 -34.92 -12.53
CA PRO A 425 -14.65 -34.40 -13.86
C PRO A 425 -15.84 -33.58 -14.42
N PRO A 426 -15.58 -32.54 -15.24
CA PRO A 426 -16.64 -31.74 -15.84
C PRO A 426 -17.49 -32.58 -16.81
N THR A 427 -18.81 -32.45 -16.69
CA THR A 427 -19.78 -33.05 -17.63
C THR A 427 -19.92 -32.23 -18.92
N SER A 428 -19.53 -30.95 -18.91
CA SER A 428 -19.47 -30.06 -20.06
C SER A 428 -18.33 -29.04 -19.90
N HIS A 429 -17.79 -28.55 -21.01
CA HIS A 429 -16.78 -27.48 -21.02
C HIS A 429 -17.45 -26.13 -21.34
N PRO A 430 -17.13 -25.05 -20.60
CA PRO A 430 -16.20 -24.97 -19.47
C PRO A 430 -16.81 -25.49 -18.14
N ARG A 431 -15.94 -25.94 -17.22
CA ARG A 431 -16.31 -26.34 -15.85
C ARG A 431 -16.96 -25.15 -15.12
N PRO A 432 -18.04 -25.33 -14.35
CA PRO A 432 -18.61 -24.26 -13.53
C PRO A 432 -17.57 -23.65 -12.58
N VAL A 433 -17.49 -22.32 -12.52
CA VAL A 433 -16.54 -21.59 -11.69
C VAL A 433 -17.29 -20.77 -10.63
N LEU A 434 -16.98 -21.01 -9.36
CA LEU A 434 -17.40 -20.20 -8.22
C LEU A 434 -16.26 -19.27 -7.84
N LYS A 435 -16.38 -17.99 -8.18
CA LYS A 435 -15.40 -16.96 -7.84
C LYS A 435 -15.71 -16.40 -6.45
N ILE A 436 -14.73 -16.42 -5.56
CA ILE A 436 -14.79 -15.87 -4.20
C ILE A 436 -13.68 -14.83 -4.07
N GLU A 437 -14.05 -13.57 -3.87
CA GLU A 437 -13.13 -12.43 -3.83
C GLU A 437 -13.24 -11.68 -2.50
N THR A 438 -12.13 -11.56 -1.78
CA THR A 438 -12.06 -10.88 -0.50
C THR A 438 -11.98 -9.36 -0.73
N LEU A 439 -13.01 -8.63 -0.31
CA LEU A 439 -13.06 -7.16 -0.46
C LEU A 439 -12.43 -6.43 0.72
N THR A 440 -12.22 -7.08 1.86
CA THR A 440 -11.58 -6.46 3.03
C THR A 440 -10.82 -7.49 3.84
N PRO A 441 -9.60 -7.22 4.33
CA PRO A 441 -8.86 -8.24 5.08
C PRO A 441 -9.49 -8.51 6.45
N ARG A 442 -10.31 -7.58 6.93
CA ARG A 442 -11.11 -7.75 8.16
C ARG A 442 -11.97 -9.02 8.12
N PHE A 443 -12.39 -9.43 6.92
CA PHE A 443 -13.10 -10.69 6.71
C PHE A 443 -12.41 -11.89 7.35
N TYR A 444 -11.07 -11.99 7.25
CA TYR A 444 -10.34 -13.15 7.79
C TYR A 444 -10.45 -13.24 9.31
N THR A 445 -10.54 -12.10 9.99
CA THR A 445 -10.75 -12.07 11.44
C THR A 445 -12.21 -12.39 11.80
N SER A 446 -13.19 -11.77 11.15
CA SER A 446 -14.60 -11.98 11.47
C SER A 446 -15.10 -13.38 11.10
N PHE A 447 -14.55 -14.00 10.06
CA PHE A 447 -14.90 -15.36 9.64
C PHE A 447 -14.64 -16.41 10.74
N THR A 448 -13.66 -16.16 11.62
CA THR A 448 -13.31 -17.07 12.73
C THR A 448 -14.33 -17.11 13.87
N ASP A 449 -15.31 -16.19 13.88
CA ASP A 449 -16.29 -16.06 14.98
C ASP A 449 -17.64 -16.73 14.70
N TYR A 450 -17.84 -17.28 13.49
CA TYR A 450 -19.12 -17.88 13.13
C TYR A 450 -19.23 -19.34 13.56
N PRO A 451 -20.41 -19.77 14.01
CA PRO A 451 -20.62 -21.16 14.44
C PRO A 451 -20.58 -22.14 13.27
N ASP A 452 -21.08 -21.77 12.10
CA ASP A 452 -21.17 -22.65 10.93
C ASP A 452 -20.90 -21.89 9.62
N ALA A 453 -20.58 -22.64 8.57
CA ALA A 453 -20.17 -22.10 7.28
C ALA A 453 -21.28 -21.35 6.56
N LYS A 454 -22.52 -21.81 6.66
CA LYS A 454 -23.65 -21.16 6.00
C LYS A 454 -23.87 -19.78 6.60
N THR A 455 -23.95 -19.70 7.92
CA THR A 455 -24.06 -18.43 8.66
C THR A 455 -22.87 -17.51 8.36
N ALA A 456 -21.65 -18.05 8.29
CA ALA A 456 -20.46 -17.28 7.99
C ALA A 456 -20.54 -16.62 6.61
N PHE A 457 -20.76 -17.40 5.55
CA PHE A 457 -20.87 -16.86 4.20
C PHE A 457 -22.07 -15.93 4.04
N ASP A 458 -23.23 -16.26 4.59
CA ASP A 458 -24.42 -15.41 4.50
C ASP A 458 -24.19 -14.03 5.13
N ARG A 459 -23.50 -13.95 6.28
CA ARG A 459 -23.20 -12.68 6.97
C ARG A 459 -22.08 -11.87 6.33
N GLU A 460 -21.11 -12.52 5.70
CA GLU A 460 -19.95 -11.86 5.09
C GLU A 460 -20.23 -11.37 3.66
N ILE A 461 -21.16 -12.02 2.96
CA ILE A 461 -21.65 -11.62 1.62
C ILE A 461 -22.77 -10.56 1.74
N ALA A 462 -23.51 -10.55 2.85
CA ALA A 462 -24.60 -9.61 3.07
C ALA A 462 -24.13 -8.16 2.90
N VAL A 463 -24.99 -7.37 2.25
CA VAL A 463 -24.75 -5.94 2.05
C VAL A 463 -24.79 -5.23 3.41
N ARG A 464 -23.77 -4.42 3.68
CA ARG A 464 -23.58 -3.59 4.86
C ARG A 464 -23.57 -2.13 4.42
N PRO A 465 -24.74 -1.53 4.15
CA PRO A 465 -24.81 -0.20 3.58
C PRO A 465 -24.18 0.80 4.55
N THR A 466 -23.32 1.66 4.02
CA THR A 466 -22.76 2.81 4.75
C THR A 466 -23.35 4.10 4.20
N SER A 467 -23.12 5.21 4.91
CA SER A 467 -23.49 6.53 4.40
C SER A 467 -22.76 6.94 3.11
N SER A 468 -21.67 6.26 2.76
CA SER A 468 -20.83 6.51 1.58
C SER A 468 -21.14 5.61 0.40
N ASP A 469 -21.58 4.38 0.66
CA ASP A 469 -21.88 3.37 -0.35
C ASP A 469 -22.95 2.40 0.18
N PRO A 470 -24.10 2.27 -0.50
CA PRO A 470 -25.14 1.32 -0.13
C PRO A 470 -24.77 -0.14 -0.43
N ASN A 471 -23.74 -0.42 -1.23
CA ASN A 471 -23.41 -1.77 -1.70
C ASN A 471 -22.21 -2.43 -0.99
N SER A 472 -21.59 -1.72 -0.04
CA SER A 472 -20.45 -2.15 0.76
C SER A 472 -20.68 -3.54 1.38
N ARG A 473 -19.69 -4.42 1.28
CA ARG A 473 -19.72 -5.80 1.79
C ARG A 473 -18.30 -6.32 1.98
N TYR A 474 -18.13 -7.41 2.73
CA TYR A 474 -16.79 -7.90 3.09
C TYR A 474 -16.28 -8.94 2.08
N LEU A 475 -17.20 -9.73 1.53
CA LEU A 475 -16.91 -10.80 0.58
C LEU A 475 -17.79 -10.67 -0.67
N SER A 476 -17.19 -10.89 -1.84
CA SER A 476 -17.90 -11.01 -3.12
C SER A 476 -17.89 -12.45 -3.60
N VAL A 477 -19.05 -12.94 -4.03
CA VAL A 477 -19.22 -14.30 -4.59
C VAL A 477 -19.97 -14.19 -5.91
N SER A 478 -19.49 -14.87 -6.95
CA SER A 478 -20.08 -14.78 -8.31
C SER A 478 -21.45 -15.45 -8.43
N ASP A 479 -21.65 -16.59 -7.76
CA ASP A 479 -22.89 -17.37 -7.84
C ASP A 479 -23.28 -17.89 -6.45
N ARG A 480 -24.33 -17.28 -5.89
CA ARG A 480 -24.83 -17.63 -4.56
C ARG A 480 -25.50 -19.00 -4.54
N SER A 481 -26.19 -19.39 -5.61
CA SER A 481 -26.86 -20.68 -5.70
C SER A 481 -25.86 -21.83 -5.71
N LEU A 482 -24.74 -21.64 -6.42
CA LEU A 482 -23.65 -22.60 -6.49
C LEU A 482 -22.91 -22.71 -5.15
N LEU A 483 -22.72 -21.59 -4.44
CA LEU A 483 -22.19 -21.59 -3.08
C LEU A 483 -23.11 -22.34 -2.11
N GLU A 484 -24.42 -22.06 -2.12
CA GLU A 484 -25.39 -22.75 -1.26
C GLU A 484 -25.38 -24.26 -1.49
N LYS A 485 -25.33 -24.69 -2.76
CA LYS A 485 -25.19 -26.11 -3.13
C LYS A 485 -23.88 -26.72 -2.59
N LEU A 486 -22.77 -26.01 -2.72
CA LEU A 486 -21.45 -26.43 -2.21
C LEU A 486 -21.46 -26.58 -0.67
N LEU A 487 -22.05 -25.62 0.04
CA LEU A 487 -22.12 -25.64 1.50
C LEU A 487 -23.05 -26.74 2.01
N ALA A 488 -24.19 -26.95 1.35
CA ALA A 488 -25.14 -28.02 1.68
C ALA A 488 -24.57 -29.43 1.43
N SER A 489 -23.65 -29.59 0.47
CA SER A 489 -22.98 -30.87 0.25
C SER A 489 -21.70 -31.00 1.09
N SER A 490 -20.69 -30.22 0.74
CA SER A 490 -19.31 -30.38 1.19
C SER A 490 -19.13 -29.75 2.56
N GLY A 491 -19.74 -28.58 2.79
CA GLY A 491 -19.75 -27.94 4.10
C GLY A 491 -20.38 -28.83 5.18
N SER A 492 -21.54 -29.43 4.88
CA SER A 492 -22.19 -30.40 5.79
C SER A 492 -21.37 -31.68 6.00
N SER A 493 -20.70 -32.19 4.96
CA SER A 493 -19.81 -33.35 5.09
C SER A 493 -18.61 -33.07 6.00
N ILE A 494 -18.00 -31.89 5.88
CA ILE A 494 -16.89 -31.44 6.72
C ILE A 494 -17.38 -31.21 8.16
N ALA A 495 -18.52 -30.55 8.34
CA ALA A 495 -19.09 -30.36 9.68
C ALA A 495 -19.41 -31.69 10.38
N ALA A 496 -19.89 -32.69 9.62
CA ALA A 496 -20.16 -34.02 10.15
C ALA A 496 -18.89 -34.79 10.53
N SER A 497 -17.73 -34.55 9.89
CA SER A 497 -16.47 -35.20 10.26
C SER A 497 -15.96 -34.69 11.62
N PHE A 498 -16.15 -33.40 11.93
CA PHE A 498 -15.78 -32.84 13.24
C PHE A 498 -16.55 -33.50 14.39
N ASN A 499 -17.85 -33.74 14.23
CA ASN A 499 -18.67 -34.39 15.26
C ASN A 499 -18.31 -35.87 15.48
N LYS A 500 -17.67 -36.52 14.50
CA LYS A 500 -17.13 -37.88 14.65
C LYS A 500 -15.74 -37.88 15.31
N ALA A 501 -14.96 -36.83 15.08
CA ALA A 501 -13.62 -36.66 15.64
C ALA A 501 -13.64 -36.16 17.09
N SER A 502 -14.75 -35.57 17.56
CA SER A 502 -14.93 -35.15 18.95
C SER A 502 -15.04 -36.34 19.91
N LYS A 503 -13.94 -37.05 20.14
CA LYS A 503 -13.76 -37.80 21.38
C LYS A 503 -13.68 -36.77 22.52
N PRO A 504 -14.29 -37.02 23.68
CA PRO A 504 -14.16 -36.12 24.83
C PRO A 504 -12.67 -35.92 25.10
N ILE A 505 -12.26 -34.65 25.30
CA ILE A 505 -10.89 -34.26 25.65
C ILE A 505 -10.53 -35.04 26.91
N SER A 506 -9.87 -36.18 26.72
CA SER A 506 -9.34 -36.96 27.84
C SER A 506 -8.19 -36.15 28.42
N THR A 507 -8.05 -36.18 29.74
CA THR A 507 -6.97 -35.54 30.50
C THR A 507 -5.56 -35.96 30.08
N HIS A 508 -5.41 -36.91 29.13
CA HIS A 508 -4.15 -37.29 28.50
C HIS A 508 -3.80 -36.48 27.22
N HIS A 509 -4.68 -35.62 26.70
CA HIS A 509 -4.34 -34.75 25.56
C HIS A 509 -3.50 -33.51 25.94
N THR A 510 -3.31 -33.26 27.23
CA THR A 510 -2.44 -32.20 27.77
C THR A 510 -0.98 -32.32 27.33
N ASP A 511 -0.52 -33.53 26.97
CA ASP A 511 0.87 -33.80 26.61
C ASP A 511 1.25 -33.33 25.18
N LYS A 512 0.28 -33.16 24.27
CA LYS A 512 0.56 -32.74 22.87
C LYS A 512 0.31 -31.26 22.60
N ASP A 513 -0.68 -30.66 23.26
CA ASP A 513 -1.07 -29.27 23.00
C ASP A 513 -0.47 -28.28 24.02
N GLY A 514 0.02 -28.74 25.17
CA GLY A 514 0.63 -27.91 26.20
C GLY A 514 -0.36 -27.06 27.02
N ILE A 515 -0.04 -26.82 28.30
CA ILE A 515 -0.87 -26.04 29.25
C ILE A 515 -1.23 -24.65 28.70
N ALA A 516 -0.30 -24.02 27.98
CA ALA A 516 -0.47 -22.69 27.42
C ALA A 516 -1.61 -22.63 26.37
N THR A 517 -1.77 -23.66 25.54
CA THR A 517 -2.83 -23.74 24.53
C THR A 517 -4.21 -23.84 25.18
N VAL A 518 -4.34 -24.68 26.22
CA VAL A 518 -5.58 -24.82 26.99
C VAL A 518 -5.96 -23.49 27.64
N LEU A 519 -4.99 -22.80 28.24
CA LEU A 519 -5.19 -21.49 28.85
C LEU A 519 -5.65 -20.44 27.82
N LEU A 520 -5.01 -20.38 26.64
CA LEU A 520 -5.41 -19.46 25.57
C LEU A 520 -6.83 -19.73 25.07
N ARG A 521 -7.19 -21.00 24.84
CA ARG A 521 -8.55 -21.38 24.43
C ARG A 521 -9.58 -20.97 25.48
N PHE A 522 -9.26 -21.15 26.75
CA PHE A 522 -10.11 -20.70 27.85
C PHE A 522 -10.29 -19.17 27.82
N ILE A 523 -9.20 -18.39 27.70
CA ILE A 523 -9.25 -16.92 27.63
C ILE A 523 -10.08 -16.46 26.44
N ILE A 524 -9.84 -17.02 25.25
CA ILE A 524 -10.60 -16.71 24.03
C ILE A 524 -12.09 -17.00 24.23
N SER A 525 -12.44 -18.13 24.86
CA SER A 525 -13.84 -18.49 25.14
C SER A 525 -14.54 -17.50 26.08
N LYS A 526 -13.80 -16.79 26.94
CA LYS A 526 -14.29 -15.73 27.81
C LYS A 526 -14.39 -14.37 27.10
N LEU A 527 -13.54 -14.15 26.11
CA LEU A 527 -13.54 -12.92 25.31
C LEU A 527 -14.61 -12.95 24.21
N ARG A 528 -15.03 -14.11 23.72
CA ARG A 528 -16.13 -14.22 22.76
C ARG A 528 -17.50 -14.00 23.41
N SER A 529 -18.47 -13.61 22.60
CA SER A 529 -19.88 -13.47 23.00
C SER A 529 -20.59 -14.81 23.18
N SER A 530 -20.07 -15.89 22.58
CA SER A 530 -20.58 -17.26 22.70
C SER A 530 -19.49 -18.20 23.21
N HIS A 531 -19.88 -19.14 24.07
CA HIS A 531 -19.01 -20.20 24.57
C HIS A 531 -18.89 -21.41 23.62
N GLN A 532 -19.66 -21.42 22.52
CA GLN A 532 -19.58 -22.50 21.53
C GLN A 532 -18.31 -22.38 20.67
N GLU A 533 -17.68 -23.51 20.37
CA GLU A 533 -16.58 -23.57 19.41
C GLU A 533 -17.06 -23.13 18.02
N THR A 534 -16.26 -22.30 17.36
CA THR A 534 -16.60 -21.76 16.04
C THR A 534 -16.31 -22.79 14.94
N LEU A 535 -16.73 -22.50 13.71
CA LEU A 535 -16.41 -23.32 12.54
C LEU A 535 -14.91 -23.54 12.40
N ILE A 536 -14.13 -22.46 12.46
CA ILE A 536 -12.69 -22.51 12.23
C ILE A 536 -11.96 -23.10 13.44
N ASP A 537 -12.42 -22.90 14.68
CA ASP A 537 -11.87 -23.62 15.83
C ASP A 537 -11.94 -25.13 15.62
N ARG A 538 -13.12 -25.62 15.22
CA ARG A 538 -13.33 -27.05 14.97
C ARG A 538 -12.46 -27.55 13.83
N PHE A 539 -12.36 -26.77 12.75
CA PHE A 539 -11.50 -27.09 11.62
C PHE A 539 -10.01 -27.16 11.99
N VAL A 540 -9.53 -26.29 12.88
CA VAL A 540 -8.13 -26.23 13.29
C VAL A 540 -7.74 -27.34 14.26
N PHE A 541 -8.64 -27.69 15.20
CA PHE A 541 -8.31 -28.57 16.33
C PHE A 541 -8.86 -30.00 16.19
N HIS A 542 -9.97 -30.23 15.49
CA HIS A 542 -10.59 -31.56 15.40
C HIS A 542 -10.16 -32.34 14.15
N ASP A 543 -9.55 -31.68 13.16
CA ASP A 543 -8.99 -32.35 11.97
C ASP A 543 -7.52 -32.75 12.22
N HIS A 544 -7.35 -33.84 12.97
CA HIS A 544 -6.05 -34.28 13.48
C HIS A 544 -5.01 -34.49 12.36
N GLY A 545 -3.89 -33.77 12.45
CA GLY A 545 -2.74 -33.90 11.55
C GLY A 545 -2.73 -32.90 10.39
N ARG A 546 -3.79 -32.10 10.19
CA ARG A 546 -3.82 -31.07 9.14
C ARG A 546 -2.93 -29.87 9.45
N PHE A 547 -2.94 -29.42 10.69
CA PHE A 547 -2.18 -28.25 11.14
C PHE A 547 -1.12 -28.65 12.16
N SER A 548 0.07 -28.08 12.03
CA SER A 548 1.14 -28.26 13.02
C SER A 548 0.79 -27.55 14.35
N PRO A 549 1.40 -27.96 15.48
CA PRO A 549 1.23 -27.24 16.74
C PRO A 549 1.59 -25.76 16.64
N SER A 550 2.60 -25.41 15.83
CA SER A 550 2.98 -24.00 15.58
C SER A 550 1.90 -23.22 14.83
N GLN A 551 1.22 -23.84 13.87
CA GLN A 551 0.10 -23.22 13.16
C GLN A 551 -1.11 -23.04 14.08
N GLN A 552 -1.43 -24.06 14.89
CA GLN A 552 -2.51 -23.97 15.88
C GLN A 552 -2.25 -22.88 16.92
N TRP A 553 -1.01 -22.74 17.38
CA TRP A 553 -0.60 -21.64 18.26
C TRP A 553 -0.77 -20.27 17.59
N THR A 554 -0.32 -20.15 16.34
CA THR A 554 -0.47 -18.92 15.54
C THR A 554 -1.94 -18.53 15.37
N TYR A 555 -2.81 -19.51 15.14
CA TYR A 555 -4.27 -19.31 15.11
C TYR A 555 -4.78 -18.72 16.42
N LEU A 556 -4.46 -19.34 17.56
CA LEU A 556 -4.94 -18.88 18.87
C LEU A 556 -4.45 -17.47 19.22
N VAL A 557 -3.17 -17.17 18.98
CA VAL A 557 -2.62 -15.83 19.22
C VAL A 557 -3.31 -14.80 18.34
N SER A 558 -3.55 -15.12 17.06
CA SER A 558 -4.24 -14.24 16.12
C SER A 558 -5.69 -13.98 16.53
N VAL A 559 -6.43 -15.03 16.92
CA VAL A 559 -7.81 -14.90 17.43
C VAL A 559 -7.83 -14.10 18.73
N LEU A 560 -6.90 -14.34 19.66
CA LEU A 560 -6.80 -13.56 20.90
C LEU A 560 -6.56 -12.07 20.61
N HIS A 561 -5.60 -11.75 19.74
CA HIS A 561 -5.31 -10.37 19.33
C HIS A 561 -6.56 -9.70 18.79
N TYR A 562 -7.25 -10.37 17.86
CA TYR A 562 -8.48 -9.86 17.29
C TYR A 562 -9.57 -9.65 18.35
N GLN A 563 -9.81 -10.61 19.23
CA GLN A 563 -10.82 -10.49 20.29
C GLN A 563 -10.50 -9.36 21.27
N LEU A 564 -9.22 -9.15 21.61
CA LEU A 564 -8.79 -7.99 22.40
C LEU A 564 -9.04 -6.68 21.64
N SER A 565 -8.84 -6.66 20.32
CA SER A 565 -9.08 -5.45 19.52
C SER A 565 -10.56 -5.04 19.53
N LEU A 566 -11.49 -6.00 19.53
CA LEU A 566 -12.93 -5.74 19.64
C LEU A 566 -13.35 -5.16 21.00
N ARG A 567 -12.53 -5.29 22.04
CA ARG A 567 -12.78 -4.70 23.36
C ARG A 567 -12.36 -3.23 23.46
N LEU A 568 -11.69 -2.70 22.43
CA LEU A 568 -11.30 -1.31 22.39
C LEU A 568 -12.42 -0.45 21.77
N PRO A 569 -12.63 0.79 22.24
CA PRO A 569 -13.68 1.68 21.72
C PRO A 569 -13.61 2.00 20.23
N ILE A 570 -12.43 1.87 19.60
CA ILE A 570 -12.17 2.21 18.18
C ILE A 570 -11.73 0.95 17.40
N GLU A 571 -11.99 -0.26 17.93
CA GLU A 571 -11.61 -1.55 17.33
C GLU A 571 -10.25 -1.52 16.60
N SER A 572 -9.16 -1.43 17.34
CA SER A 572 -7.85 -1.15 16.73
C SER A 572 -6.83 -2.23 17.04
N GLN A 573 -6.49 -3.04 16.02
CA GLN A 573 -5.40 -4.00 16.12
C GLN A 573 -4.04 -3.31 16.36
N ALA A 574 -3.89 -2.06 15.89
CA ALA A 574 -2.71 -1.24 16.12
C ALA A 574 -2.52 -0.92 17.62
N ILE A 575 -3.59 -0.54 18.32
CA ILE A 575 -3.54 -0.25 19.76
C ILE A 575 -3.21 -1.52 20.56
N VAL A 576 -3.78 -2.67 20.19
CA VAL A 576 -3.41 -3.95 20.82
C VAL A 576 -1.93 -4.26 20.62
N MET A 577 -1.38 -4.01 19.42
CA MET A 577 0.05 -4.18 19.15
C MET A 577 0.91 -3.24 20.01
N LEU A 578 0.51 -1.98 20.18
CA LEU A 578 1.20 -1.08 21.12
C LEU A 578 1.18 -1.63 22.55
N GLY A 579 0.05 -2.19 22.99
CA GLY A 579 -0.05 -2.87 24.28
C GLY A 579 0.92 -4.04 24.41
N TYR A 580 1.06 -4.87 23.37
CA TYR A 580 2.06 -5.94 23.34
C TYR A 580 3.50 -5.44 23.39
N ILE A 581 3.83 -4.38 22.64
CA ILE A 581 5.15 -3.75 22.67
C ILE A 581 5.45 -3.22 24.08
N SER A 582 4.49 -2.54 24.71
CA SER A 582 4.64 -2.06 26.08
C SER A 582 4.84 -3.20 27.08
N ALA A 583 4.06 -4.28 26.98
CA ALA A 583 4.21 -5.45 27.86
C ALA A 583 5.58 -6.12 27.68
N ARG A 584 6.05 -6.30 26.44
CA ARG A 584 7.40 -6.85 26.16
C ARG A 584 8.49 -5.93 26.70
N ALA A 585 8.35 -4.62 26.54
CA ALA A 585 9.31 -3.66 27.08
C ALA A 585 9.39 -3.72 28.62
N ILE A 586 8.27 -3.89 29.31
CA ILE A 586 8.22 -4.07 30.78
C ILE A 586 8.90 -5.38 31.18
N ILE A 587 8.66 -6.47 30.46
CA ILE A 587 9.34 -7.76 30.72
C ILE A 587 10.84 -7.63 30.52
N VAL A 588 11.28 -6.99 29.42
CA VAL A 588 12.70 -6.73 29.15
C VAL A 588 13.32 -5.85 30.24
N ASP A 589 12.63 -4.79 30.68
CA ASP A 589 13.08 -3.96 31.79
C ASP A 589 13.25 -4.77 33.07
N GLY A 590 12.27 -5.62 33.42
CA GLY A 590 12.35 -6.51 34.57
C GLY A 590 13.50 -7.53 34.47
N LEU A 591 13.72 -8.12 33.29
CA LEU A 591 14.83 -9.05 33.04
C LEU A 591 16.19 -8.35 33.11
N LEU A 592 16.29 -7.14 32.53
CA LEU A 592 17.50 -6.33 32.65
C LEU A 592 17.73 -5.95 34.10
N HIS A 593 16.71 -5.54 34.84
CA HIS A 593 16.83 -5.23 36.26
C HIS A 593 17.30 -6.44 37.07
N ALA A 594 16.74 -7.64 36.80
CA ALA A 594 17.17 -8.89 37.41
C ALA A 594 18.63 -9.22 37.05
N PHE A 595 19.03 -9.06 35.79
CA PHE A 595 20.41 -9.25 35.35
C PHE A 595 21.38 -8.28 36.06
N TYR A 596 21.02 -7.00 36.15
CA TYR A 596 21.79 -5.95 36.81
C TYR A 596 21.89 -6.11 38.34
N THR A 597 20.92 -6.79 38.97
CA THR A 597 20.91 -7.00 40.42
C THR A 597 21.52 -8.34 40.83
N LEU A 598 21.34 -9.39 40.01
CA LEU A 598 21.75 -10.77 40.35
C LEU A 598 23.09 -11.18 39.76
N TRP A 599 23.41 -10.76 38.53
CA TRP A 599 24.57 -11.27 37.78
C TRP A 599 25.69 -10.23 37.61
N ALA A 600 25.33 -8.96 37.59
CA ALA A 600 26.20 -7.82 37.38
C ALA A 600 27.05 -7.41 38.61
N ARG A 601 27.43 -8.34 39.50
CA ARG A 601 28.26 -8.01 40.67
C ARG A 601 29.73 -7.73 40.34
N GLU A 602 30.24 -8.07 39.15
CA GLU A 602 31.64 -7.79 38.78
C GLU A 602 31.85 -7.38 37.30
N GLY A 603 32.77 -6.43 37.11
CA GLY A 603 33.46 -6.10 35.85
C GLY A 603 32.61 -5.55 34.71
N LEU A 604 31.96 -6.44 33.95
CA LEU A 604 31.34 -6.11 32.67
C LEU A 604 30.15 -5.15 32.82
N ALA A 605 29.35 -5.31 33.87
CA ALA A 605 28.17 -4.49 34.08
C ALA A 605 28.48 -3.09 34.63
N ASN A 606 29.58 -2.95 35.39
CA ASN A 606 30.10 -1.64 35.76
C ASN A 606 30.60 -0.92 34.51
N TRP A 607 31.28 -1.61 33.59
CA TRP A 607 31.66 -1.00 32.31
C TRP A 607 30.45 -0.60 31.44
N VAL A 608 29.42 -1.44 31.32
CA VAL A 608 28.21 -1.09 30.54
C VAL A 608 27.42 0.07 31.18
N ARG A 609 27.34 0.11 32.52
CA ARG A 609 26.64 1.16 33.25
C ARG A 609 27.43 2.47 33.29
N ASP A 610 28.71 2.39 33.62
CA ASP A 610 29.56 3.54 33.96
C ASP A 610 30.26 4.09 32.70
N GLU A 611 30.67 3.23 31.76
CA GLU A 611 31.35 3.63 30.51
C GLU A 611 30.39 3.77 29.33
N ALA A 612 29.45 2.81 29.13
CA ALA A 612 28.48 2.84 28.03
C ALA A 612 27.16 3.55 28.38
N ARG A 613 26.95 3.96 29.64
CA ARG A 613 25.77 4.69 30.15
C ARG A 613 24.42 4.03 29.82
N MET A 614 24.39 2.70 29.68
CA MET A 614 23.15 1.96 29.44
C MET A 614 22.58 1.47 30.78
N THR A 615 21.46 2.06 31.22
CA THR A 615 20.66 1.58 32.34
C THR A 615 19.64 0.54 31.85
N PRO A 616 19.06 -0.29 32.74
CA PRO A 616 17.93 -1.16 32.39
C PRO A 616 16.82 -0.41 31.65
N SER A 617 16.48 0.79 32.11
CA SER A 617 15.46 1.63 31.51
C SER A 617 15.84 2.14 30.12
N THR A 618 17.08 2.58 29.88
CA THR A 618 17.50 3.00 28.54
C THR A 618 17.62 1.81 27.58
N GLY A 619 18.02 0.63 28.08
CA GLY A 619 18.00 -0.62 27.31
C GLY A 619 16.58 -1.06 26.92
N ALA A 620 15.63 -1.00 27.85
CA ALA A 620 14.23 -1.31 27.59
C ALA A 620 13.59 -0.31 26.62
N LEU A 621 13.93 0.98 26.71
CA LEU A 621 13.50 2.00 25.75
C LEU A 621 14.10 1.78 24.35
N ALA A 622 15.38 1.40 24.26
CA ALA A 622 16.01 1.06 23.00
C ALA A 622 15.34 -0.18 22.36
N PHE A 623 15.05 -1.21 23.17
CA PHE A 623 14.28 -2.37 22.74
C PHE A 623 12.87 -1.97 22.28
N ALA A 624 12.14 -1.14 23.03
CA ALA A 624 10.82 -0.68 22.66
C ALA A 624 10.83 0.12 21.35
N GLY A 625 11.85 0.98 21.15
CA GLY A 625 12.06 1.71 19.90
C GLY A 625 12.34 0.79 18.71
N TRP A 626 13.19 -0.21 18.90
CA TRP A 626 13.47 -1.26 17.90
C TRP A 626 12.22 -2.09 17.58
N ASP A 627 11.48 -2.51 18.59
CA ASP A 627 10.24 -3.29 18.47
C ASP A 627 9.14 -2.45 17.77
N MET A 628 9.01 -1.16 18.09
CA MET A 628 8.11 -0.23 17.42
C MET A 628 8.47 -0.02 15.94
N LEU A 629 9.76 0.08 15.60
CA LEU A 629 10.20 0.21 14.21
C LEU A 629 9.86 -1.05 13.39
N ASN A 630 10.09 -2.23 13.96
CA ASN A 630 9.91 -3.50 13.26
C ASN A 630 8.46 -3.98 13.22
N ASN A 631 7.70 -3.81 14.31
CA ASN A 631 6.37 -4.42 14.46
C ASN A 631 5.20 -3.41 14.42
N TYR A 632 5.48 -2.10 14.46
CA TYR A 632 4.42 -1.07 14.42
C TYR A 632 4.49 -0.18 13.18
N ILE A 633 5.58 0.59 13.02
CA ILE A 633 5.68 1.66 12.02
C ILE A 633 5.57 1.11 10.58
N GLY A 634 6.14 -0.08 10.30
CA GLY A 634 6.06 -0.73 8.99
C GLY A 634 4.74 -1.47 8.70
N HIS A 635 3.97 -1.79 9.73
CA HIS A 635 2.78 -2.64 9.64
C HIS A 635 1.47 -1.83 9.69
N TYR A 636 1.38 -0.85 10.61
CA TYR A 636 0.17 -0.06 10.85
C TYR A 636 0.26 1.37 10.28
N TYR A 637 1.40 1.78 9.71
CA TYR A 637 1.65 3.14 9.21
C TYR A 637 1.29 4.24 10.24
N THR A 638 1.37 5.53 9.86
CA THR A 638 1.07 6.66 10.76
C THR A 638 -0.42 6.94 10.93
N ASN A 639 -1.33 6.15 10.35
CA ASN A 639 -2.78 6.33 10.49
C ASN A 639 -3.40 5.19 11.32
N PRO A 640 -3.40 5.28 12.66
CA PRO A 640 -3.96 4.25 13.52
C PRO A 640 -5.48 4.05 13.32
N PHE A 641 -6.16 4.99 12.65
CA PHE A 641 -7.60 4.95 12.38
C PHE A 641 -7.96 4.25 11.07
N ALA A 642 -6.98 3.88 10.23
CA ALA A 642 -7.24 3.09 9.02
C ALA A 642 -7.55 1.61 9.30
N TRP A 643 -7.33 1.16 10.55
CA TRP A 643 -7.24 -0.24 10.95
C TRP A 643 -8.35 -0.69 11.92
N GLY A 644 -9.47 0.05 11.94
CA GLY A 644 -10.71 -0.26 12.66
C GLY A 644 -11.94 0.10 11.81
N GLU A 645 -13.12 0.27 12.42
CA GLU A 645 -14.32 0.78 11.73
C GLU A 645 -14.20 2.25 11.27
N GLY A 646 -13.09 2.91 11.64
CA GLY A 646 -12.90 4.35 11.47
C GLY A 646 -13.68 5.15 12.52
N LEU A 647 -13.33 6.42 12.69
CA LEU A 647 -14.14 7.38 13.45
C LEU A 647 -15.41 7.76 12.68
#